data_AF-A0A8J7G603-F1
#
_entry.id   AF-A0A8J7G603-F1
#
_cell.length_a   1.000
_cell.length_b   1.000
_cell.length_c   1.000
_cell.angle_alpha   90.00
_cell.angle_beta   90.00
_cell.angle_gamma   90.00
#
_symmetry.space_group_name_H-M   'P 1'
#
loop_
_entity.id
_entity.type
_entity.pdbx_description
1 polymer ?
#
loop_
_entity_poly.entity_id
_entity_poly.type
_entity_poly.pdbx_seq_one_letter_code
_entity_poly.pdbx_strand_id
1 'polypeptide(L)'
;MRFSSNRTRLLAAFAATTVGLGLAAQSAEAAPPKPAPVPAGQGAVAETDAALAPGWRNSSDVLVTGAGDSKGFHLYVAREKDAFAWTTLATLTASALDQGPWTGQVCVTGSGRYAVAVYAPAAAASTPRLLAAGGLAAVVDTRTGKATKVAEGVQLAYFNPACGPGDRALLTRVIGGDDGKQQTDLLAVDAAAAKVTGTRRIAAQLTTPTPAPDGDYGIAHGALVKIGPAGELTPVGTPQGTPFAVQATAHNGIDVASVDKDKAVVQRFARGKVTQIGTGPWNKLQLFGLVGGGNAVVGDTNAVPGTVAELSKLTSDRQVQAVSAQGHLLAQEILTRQAGRSVAAPLARPDARDAGTMMVTVRATRTGRISTGTVTTSAAPTLDAIPTTATNRPSLTADTSTPGCAVGRNDPQIQAFQPSPNMVEWAVDQAVHGRLTTQRPANYLKTGQPAYSPQGMFPPHSVRDGGTVPAQLLLAILAQETNLSQASWHAVPGDTGNPLVSDYYGNRDGEAQIDYSKSDCGYGIGQVTDGMRTGSTLYTRSQQIALATDYAANISAAMNILIDKWNEVSGDNPASSVNNNDPTWIENWFLAVWAYNSGYHSTAYASHSEGNFGVGYLNNPANPSYPANREPFLRFTYADAATPSHWSYPERIMGWVETPQLKGSPSTGAYATPITNNIAGHLSLPHRDTFCSATNNCNAANADPCPNWDWSCWWHGDVTFADCSNGACAKEKLTYGAGAAEPGVQRIYDRDCSRIDASDDTSHDPLGGPATVVYDLNDTSQYALGCSNLPANDGKFTLRFSSQFGLIDTHQAGAGYDGHIWFTHTVERDFTGIPTNKFYQVTGMWSPDLDVAPGQLKNYDIFVHLPSHGGEYTTARYVVHPTGYGNGVADSHTDSEQCLIDQSAAHGTDLWVSIGNYSLGLGARVELNNIDAANPASYADIAFDAMAFIPTVPNAGTKCQRALLPH
;
A
#
# COMPACT_ATOMS: atom_id res chain seq x y z
N MET A 1 -49.36 2.85 70.26
CA MET A 1 -48.87 2.52 71.62
C MET A 1 -48.09 1.22 71.56
N ARG A 2 -46.81 1.24 72.02
CA ARG A 2 -46.08 0.18 72.79
C ARG A 2 -45.93 -1.21 72.14
N PHE A 3 -44.78 -1.91 72.00
CA PHE A 3 -43.39 -1.93 72.53
C PHE A 3 -42.54 -2.76 71.50
N SER A 4 -41.28 -2.43 71.16
CA SER A 4 -39.99 -3.02 71.66
C SER A 4 -40.01 -4.56 71.86
N SER A 5 -39.10 -5.44 71.37
CA SER A 5 -37.65 -5.36 71.03
C SER A 5 -37.16 -6.51 70.11
N ASN A 6 -36.15 -6.22 69.27
CA ASN A 6 -34.97 -6.99 68.74
C ASN A 6 -34.99 -8.55 68.68
N ARG A 7 -34.52 -9.21 67.60
CA ARG A 7 -33.18 -9.13 66.98
C ARG A 7 -33.09 -9.60 65.49
N THR A 8 -32.19 -8.92 64.75
CA THR A 8 -31.34 -9.34 63.59
C THR A 8 -31.92 -9.82 62.25
N ARG A 9 -31.71 -9.05 61.17
CA ARG A 9 -30.73 -9.30 60.07
C ARG A 9 -30.69 -8.14 59.05
N LEU A 10 -29.50 -7.97 58.47
CA LEU A 10 -29.04 -7.22 57.28
C LEU A 10 -29.99 -6.22 56.59
N LEU A 11 -29.45 -5.03 56.28
CA LEU A 11 -29.55 -4.42 54.95
C LEU A 11 -28.55 -3.27 54.76
N ALA A 12 -28.01 -3.22 53.54
CA ALA A 12 -27.21 -2.14 53.00
C ALA A 12 -28.01 -0.83 52.96
N ALA A 13 -27.34 0.28 53.24
CA ALA A 13 -27.91 1.61 53.09
C ALA A 13 -26.94 2.52 52.33
N PHE A 14 -27.51 3.19 51.33
CA PHE A 14 -27.04 4.42 50.71
C PHE A 14 -26.56 5.44 51.74
N ALA A 15 -25.50 6.18 51.40
CA ALA A 15 -25.23 7.48 51.98
C ALA A 15 -24.85 8.47 50.87
N ALA A 16 -25.75 9.43 50.66
CA ALA A 16 -25.51 10.68 49.97
C ALA A 16 -24.35 11.45 50.62
N THR A 17 -23.56 12.16 49.82
CA THR A 17 -22.55 13.10 50.35
C THR A 17 -22.53 14.38 49.52
N THR A 18 -23.13 15.41 50.13
CA THR A 18 -22.64 16.79 50.26
C THR A 18 -21.78 17.40 49.16
N VAL A 19 -22.36 18.45 48.55
CA VAL A 19 -21.72 19.51 47.78
C VAL A 19 -20.64 20.21 48.62
N GLY A 20 -19.41 20.20 48.12
CA GLY A 20 -18.32 21.09 48.53
C GLY A 20 -17.79 21.83 47.31
N LEU A 21 -17.90 23.17 47.32
CA LEU A 21 -17.32 24.03 46.29
C LEU A 21 -15.78 23.93 46.34
N GLY A 22 -15.19 23.32 45.32
CA GLY A 22 -13.78 23.49 44.95
C GLY A 22 -13.72 24.32 43.67
N LEU A 23 -13.04 25.46 43.70
CA LEU A 23 -12.79 26.28 42.51
C LEU A 23 -12.06 25.45 41.45
N ALA A 24 -12.75 25.16 40.35
CA ALA A 24 -12.11 24.66 39.14
C ALA A 24 -11.24 25.79 38.57
N ALA A 25 -9.92 25.62 38.66
CA ALA A 25 -9.01 26.36 37.79
C ALA A 25 -9.35 25.97 36.35
N GLN A 26 -9.85 26.92 35.57
CA GLN A 26 -9.97 26.79 34.12
C GLN A 26 -8.57 26.53 33.57
N SER A 27 -8.30 25.28 33.20
CA SER A 27 -7.19 24.96 32.30
C SER A 27 -7.49 25.69 30.99
N ALA A 28 -6.76 26.78 30.74
CA ALA A 28 -6.81 27.48 29.47
C ALA A 28 -6.48 26.49 28.35
N GLU A 29 -7.45 26.25 27.49
CA GLU A 29 -7.31 25.47 26.26
C GLU A 29 -6.18 26.10 25.44
N ALA A 30 -5.08 25.38 25.27
CA ALA A 30 -3.95 25.85 24.48
C ALA A 30 -4.46 26.13 23.05
N ALA A 31 -4.21 27.34 22.57
CA ALA A 31 -4.61 27.74 21.22
C ALA A 31 -4.07 26.73 20.19
N PRO A 32 -4.86 26.37 19.16
CA PRO A 32 -4.40 25.44 18.13
C PRO A 32 -3.11 25.97 17.49
N PRO A 33 -2.14 25.08 17.18
CA PRO A 33 -0.90 25.50 16.56
C PRO A 33 -1.20 26.29 15.28
N LYS A 34 -0.56 27.44 15.15
CA LYS A 34 -0.70 28.32 13.99
C LYS A 34 -0.17 27.57 12.76
N PRO A 35 -0.90 27.54 11.62
CA PRO A 35 -0.39 26.92 10.40
C PRO A 35 0.98 27.50 10.04
N ALA A 36 1.91 26.61 9.65
CA ALA A 36 3.26 27.00 9.29
C ALA A 36 3.25 28.07 8.19
N PRO A 37 4.21 29.02 8.18
CA PRO A 37 4.32 29.99 7.11
C PRO A 37 4.52 29.29 5.76
N VAL A 38 3.72 29.67 4.76
CA VAL A 38 3.84 29.19 3.38
C VAL A 38 5.20 29.63 2.82
N PRO A 39 6.08 28.73 2.34
CA PRO A 39 7.22 29.12 1.53
C PRO A 39 6.70 29.85 0.28
N ALA A 40 7.20 31.05 -0.01
CA ALA A 40 6.63 31.90 -1.05
C ALA A 40 6.56 31.21 -2.42
N GLY A 41 5.35 31.01 -2.95
CA GLY A 41 5.08 30.76 -4.38
C GLY A 41 5.09 29.30 -4.88
N GLN A 42 5.14 28.28 -4.02
CA GLN A 42 5.20 26.89 -4.50
C GLN A 42 3.92 26.47 -5.26
N GLY A 43 4.09 26.11 -6.54
CA GLY A 43 2.99 25.69 -7.42
C GLY A 43 1.90 26.75 -7.64
N ALA A 44 2.16 28.02 -7.27
CA ALA A 44 1.19 29.10 -7.40
C ALA A 44 0.87 29.40 -8.88
N VAL A 45 -0.33 29.90 -9.14
CA VAL A 45 -0.75 30.28 -10.48
C VAL A 45 0.09 31.46 -10.98
N ALA A 46 0.75 31.26 -12.13
CA ALA A 46 1.60 32.27 -12.75
C ALA A 46 0.76 33.47 -13.24
N GLU A 47 1.37 34.68 -13.18
CA GLU A 47 0.72 35.94 -13.58
C GLU A 47 -0.66 36.12 -12.94
N THR A 48 -0.71 35.95 -11.61
CA THR A 48 -1.94 35.78 -10.83
C THR A 48 -3.00 36.86 -11.08
N ASP A 49 -2.62 38.14 -11.10
CA ASP A 49 -3.56 39.24 -11.34
C ASP A 49 -4.18 39.20 -12.75
N ALA A 50 -3.47 38.61 -13.73
CA ALA A 50 -3.98 38.37 -15.07
C ALA A 50 -4.77 37.07 -15.19
N ALA A 51 -4.48 36.06 -14.36
CA ALA A 51 -5.10 34.74 -14.41
C ALA A 51 -6.40 34.63 -13.58
N LEU A 52 -6.47 35.29 -12.42
CA LEU A 52 -7.56 35.20 -11.44
C LEU A 52 -8.47 36.43 -11.44
N ALA A 53 -9.65 36.35 -10.81
CA ALA A 53 -10.59 37.46 -10.80
C ALA A 53 -10.09 38.64 -9.95
N PRO A 54 -10.52 39.89 -10.24
CA PRO A 54 -10.30 41.00 -9.31
C PRO A 54 -10.81 40.66 -7.91
N GLY A 55 -10.01 40.90 -6.88
CA GLY A 55 -10.37 40.61 -5.49
C GLY A 55 -10.00 39.20 -5.00
N TRP A 56 -9.30 38.39 -5.81
CA TRP A 56 -8.84 37.03 -5.45
C TRP A 56 -8.16 36.94 -4.08
N ARG A 57 -7.46 38.01 -3.64
CA ARG A 57 -6.79 38.10 -2.33
C ARG A 57 -7.71 37.97 -1.11
N ASN A 58 -9.01 38.21 -1.30
CA ASN A 58 -10.04 38.06 -0.27
C ASN A 58 -10.92 36.82 -0.50
N SER A 59 -10.58 36.00 -1.49
CA SER A 59 -11.36 34.82 -1.83
C SER A 59 -11.24 33.73 -0.75
N SER A 60 -12.34 33.02 -0.54
CA SER A 60 -12.40 31.81 0.27
C SER A 60 -12.22 30.53 -0.54
N ASP A 61 -11.97 30.63 -1.85
CA ASP A 61 -11.82 29.44 -2.70
C ASP A 61 -10.59 28.62 -2.30
N VAL A 62 -10.79 27.31 -2.24
CA VAL A 62 -9.80 26.31 -1.86
C VAL A 62 -9.92 25.11 -2.78
N LEU A 63 -8.79 24.59 -3.24
CA LEU A 63 -8.73 23.29 -3.90
C LEU A 63 -8.09 22.31 -2.93
N VAL A 64 -8.76 21.18 -2.68
CA VAL A 64 -8.20 20.06 -1.92
C VAL A 64 -8.17 18.83 -2.81
N THR A 65 -7.06 18.12 -2.77
CA THR A 65 -6.82 16.86 -3.51
C THR A 65 -5.87 15.99 -2.71
N GLY A 66 -5.64 14.76 -3.12
CA GLY A 66 -4.72 13.86 -2.45
C GLY A 66 -3.82 13.08 -3.41
N ALA A 67 -2.64 12.71 -2.91
CA ALA A 67 -1.76 11.76 -3.57
C ALA A 67 -1.01 10.97 -2.49
N GLY A 68 -0.81 9.68 -2.74
CA GLY A 68 -0.12 8.81 -1.80
C GLY A 68 1.30 8.50 -2.22
N ASP A 69 2.12 8.22 -1.22
CA ASP A 69 3.51 7.82 -1.38
C ASP A 69 3.93 6.88 -0.22
N SER A 70 5.22 6.64 0.01
CA SER A 70 5.66 5.69 1.04
C SER A 70 5.38 6.13 2.48
N LYS A 71 5.07 7.41 2.74
CA LYS A 71 4.83 7.95 4.10
C LYS A 71 3.35 8.11 4.43
N GLY A 72 2.47 7.92 3.46
CA GLY A 72 1.02 8.01 3.67
C GLY A 72 0.29 8.58 2.47
N PHE A 73 -1.02 8.72 2.63
CA PHE A 73 -1.87 9.47 1.73
C PHE A 73 -1.89 10.94 2.15
N HIS A 74 -1.28 11.81 1.35
CA HIS A 74 -1.17 13.24 1.63
C HIS A 74 -2.34 14.00 1.02
N LEU A 75 -3.05 14.77 1.83
CA LEU A 75 -4.01 15.76 1.35
C LEU A 75 -3.29 17.09 1.17
N TYR A 76 -3.44 17.68 0.00
CA TYR A 76 -2.87 18.98 -0.35
C TYR A 76 -3.98 20.01 -0.48
N VAL A 77 -3.68 21.26 -0.13
CA VAL A 77 -4.58 22.40 -0.25
C VAL A 77 -3.92 23.57 -0.98
N ALA A 78 -4.63 24.16 -1.93
CA ALA A 78 -4.27 25.41 -2.57
C ALA A 78 -5.39 26.44 -2.35
N ARG A 79 -5.04 27.65 -1.92
CA ARG A 79 -6.02 28.70 -1.59
C ARG A 79 -5.92 29.87 -2.54
N GLU A 80 -7.05 30.34 -3.06
CA GLU A 80 -7.06 31.42 -4.04
C GLU A 80 -6.44 32.70 -3.47
N LYS A 81 -6.77 33.07 -2.22
CA LYS A 81 -6.19 34.25 -1.53
C LYS A 81 -4.66 34.27 -1.46
N ASP A 82 -4.03 33.10 -1.65
CA ASP A 82 -2.58 32.90 -1.65
C ASP A 82 -2.08 32.56 -3.08
N ALA A 83 -2.78 33.00 -4.12
CA ALA A 83 -2.49 32.73 -5.53
C ALA A 83 -2.57 31.24 -5.91
N PHE A 84 -3.32 30.46 -5.14
CA PHE A 84 -3.30 29.00 -5.18
C PHE A 84 -1.89 28.41 -4.96
N ALA A 85 -1.07 29.05 -4.12
CA ALA A 85 0.11 28.39 -3.58
C ALA A 85 -0.32 27.13 -2.81
N TRP A 86 0.40 26.03 -3.05
CA TRP A 86 0.08 24.72 -2.50
C TRP A 86 0.78 24.49 -1.16
N THR A 87 0.08 23.80 -0.27
CA THR A 87 0.60 23.34 1.02
C THR A 87 0.01 21.97 1.34
N THR A 88 0.67 21.23 2.22
CA THR A 88 0.12 19.96 2.72
C THR A 88 -0.87 20.26 3.84
N LEU A 89 -2.10 19.79 3.66
CA LEU A 89 -3.18 19.96 4.60
C LEU A 89 -3.06 18.94 5.74
N ALA A 90 -2.90 17.67 5.40
CA ALA A 90 -2.75 16.58 6.36
C ALA A 90 -2.06 15.38 5.70
N THR A 91 -1.44 14.54 6.51
CA THR A 91 -0.93 13.22 6.09
C THR A 91 -1.73 12.14 6.80
N LEU A 92 -2.26 11.19 6.03
CA LEU A 92 -3.05 10.07 6.56
C LEU A 92 -2.25 8.78 6.39
N THR A 93 -2.04 8.06 7.49
CA THR A 93 -1.30 6.80 7.52
C THR A 93 -2.02 5.79 8.41
N ALA A 94 -1.50 4.58 8.46
CA ALA A 94 -1.75 3.61 9.51
C ALA A 94 -0.44 2.87 9.76
N SER A 95 0.22 3.07 10.91
CA SER A 95 1.50 2.39 11.18
C SER A 95 1.36 0.87 11.05
N ALA A 96 0.19 0.37 11.47
CA ALA A 96 -0.66 -0.60 10.80
C ALA A 96 -0.26 -2.04 10.40
N LEU A 97 -0.29 -2.42 9.15
CA LEU A 97 -0.18 -1.80 7.84
C LEU A 97 1.25 -1.39 7.49
N ASP A 98 2.19 -2.27 7.83
CA ASP A 98 3.48 -2.46 7.17
C ASP A 98 3.29 -2.83 5.70
N GLN A 99 2.98 -1.84 4.86
CA GLN A 99 2.67 -2.00 3.45
C GLN A 99 3.21 -0.77 2.69
N GLY A 100 3.59 -0.96 1.42
CA GLY A 100 4.24 0.03 0.55
C GLY A 100 3.46 1.33 0.24
N PRO A 101 3.61 1.94 -0.95
CA PRO A 101 3.04 3.25 -1.24
C PRO A 101 1.52 3.30 -1.04
N TRP A 102 1.00 4.46 -0.64
CA TRP A 102 -0.42 4.65 -0.36
C TRP A 102 -1.20 5.11 -1.59
N THR A 103 -2.51 4.86 -1.59
CA THR A 103 -3.47 5.39 -2.58
C THR A 103 -4.75 5.82 -1.87
N GLY A 104 -5.56 6.65 -2.52
CA GLY A 104 -6.81 7.12 -1.94
C GLY A 104 -7.54 8.14 -2.80
N GLN A 105 -8.66 8.60 -2.25
CA GLN A 105 -9.58 9.53 -2.87
C GLN A 105 -10.09 10.53 -1.83
N VAL A 106 -10.44 11.73 -2.30
CA VAL A 106 -10.90 12.81 -1.43
C VAL A 106 -12.05 13.58 -2.09
N CYS A 107 -13.02 13.98 -1.27
CA CYS A 107 -14.05 14.95 -1.66
C CYS A 107 -14.08 16.10 -0.65
N VAL A 108 -14.59 17.26 -1.08
CA VAL A 108 -14.77 18.45 -0.23
C VAL A 108 -16.26 18.67 0.01
N THR A 109 -16.66 18.95 1.26
CA THR A 109 -18.05 19.24 1.63
C THR A 109 -18.53 20.56 1.03
N GLY A 110 -19.83 20.72 0.83
CA GLY A 110 -20.40 21.93 0.21
C GLY A 110 -20.25 23.21 1.04
N SER A 111 -19.78 23.15 2.29
CA SER A 111 -19.32 24.33 3.02
C SER A 111 -17.90 24.78 2.65
N GLY A 112 -17.12 23.91 2.00
CA GLY A 112 -15.68 24.06 1.76
C GLY A 112 -14.84 23.83 3.02
N ARG A 113 -15.47 23.50 4.17
CA ARG A 113 -14.80 23.44 5.48
C ARG A 113 -14.14 22.10 5.77
N TYR A 114 -14.65 21.02 5.19
CA TYR A 114 -14.16 19.67 5.47
C TYR A 114 -13.84 18.94 4.17
N ALA A 115 -12.74 18.19 4.19
CA ALA A 115 -12.46 17.15 3.23
C ALA A 115 -12.74 15.78 3.88
N VAL A 116 -13.28 14.85 3.12
CA VAL A 116 -13.40 13.44 3.53
C VAL A 116 -12.50 12.65 2.61
N ALA A 117 -11.72 11.75 3.17
CA ALA A 117 -10.79 10.90 2.43
C ALA A 117 -11.04 9.42 2.71
N VAL A 118 -10.87 8.59 1.68
CA VAL A 118 -10.78 7.13 1.78
C VAL A 118 -9.43 6.71 1.21
N TYR A 119 -8.66 5.93 1.95
CA TYR A 119 -7.28 5.62 1.62
C TYR A 119 -6.85 4.25 2.14
N ALA A 120 -5.84 3.65 1.50
CA ALA A 120 -5.28 2.35 1.86
C ALA A 120 -3.87 2.20 1.26
N PRO A 121 -3.09 1.19 1.69
CA PRO A 121 -1.91 0.77 0.94
C PRO A 121 -2.29 0.37 -0.50
N ALA A 122 -1.48 0.73 -1.49
CA ALA A 122 -1.78 0.53 -2.90
C ALA A 122 -1.98 -0.95 -3.29
N ALA A 123 -1.31 -1.87 -2.60
CA ALA A 123 -1.48 -3.31 -2.79
C ALA A 123 -2.93 -3.79 -2.59
N ALA A 124 -3.72 -3.08 -1.77
CA ALA A 124 -5.14 -3.39 -1.54
C ALA A 124 -5.98 -3.36 -2.83
N ALA A 125 -5.56 -2.63 -3.86
CA ALA A 125 -6.27 -2.55 -5.14
C ALA A 125 -6.21 -3.86 -5.95
N SER A 126 -5.23 -4.73 -5.69
CA SER A 126 -5.07 -6.02 -6.38
C SER A 126 -5.83 -7.16 -5.70
N THR A 127 -6.21 -7.04 -4.43
CA THR A 127 -6.90 -8.10 -3.69
C THR A 127 -8.42 -7.83 -3.64
N PRO A 128 -9.29 -8.67 -4.25
CA PRO A 128 -10.73 -8.45 -4.30
C PRO A 128 -11.38 -8.07 -2.97
N ARG A 129 -11.03 -8.79 -1.90
CA ARG A 129 -11.55 -8.53 -0.54
C ARG A 129 -11.11 -7.17 0.01
N LEU A 130 -9.87 -6.75 -0.25
CA LEU A 130 -9.35 -5.46 0.23
C LEU A 130 -9.85 -4.29 -0.63
N LEU A 131 -10.07 -4.50 -1.93
CA LEU A 131 -10.75 -3.53 -2.77
C LEU A 131 -12.19 -3.27 -2.27
N ALA A 132 -12.89 -4.32 -1.87
CA ALA A 132 -14.27 -4.29 -1.39
C ALA A 132 -14.42 -3.72 0.04
N ALA A 133 -13.45 -3.94 0.93
CA ALA A 133 -13.57 -3.56 2.35
C ALA A 133 -12.22 -3.40 3.07
N GLY A 134 -11.18 -2.90 2.41
CA GLY A 134 -9.84 -2.66 2.98
C GLY A 134 -9.49 -1.19 3.22
N GLY A 135 -10.36 -0.26 2.83
CA GLY A 135 -10.11 1.18 2.96
C GLY A 135 -10.33 1.73 4.37
N LEU A 136 -9.53 2.74 4.73
CA LEU A 136 -9.67 3.59 5.91
C LEU A 136 -10.33 4.90 5.51
N ALA A 137 -11.11 5.52 6.40
CA ALA A 137 -11.76 6.79 6.13
C ALA A 137 -11.50 7.84 7.21
N ALA A 138 -11.23 9.07 6.81
CA ALA A 138 -10.99 10.20 7.69
C ALA A 138 -11.69 11.48 7.22
N VAL A 139 -12.01 12.35 8.18
CA VAL A 139 -12.45 13.73 7.94
C VAL A 139 -11.33 14.68 8.30
N VAL A 140 -11.07 15.68 7.46
CA VAL A 140 -10.00 16.66 7.60
C VAL A 140 -10.55 18.08 7.50
N ASP A 141 -10.29 18.92 8.51
CA ASP A 141 -10.66 20.34 8.48
C ASP A 141 -9.77 21.10 7.49
N THR A 142 -10.35 21.71 6.45
CA THR A 142 -9.62 22.34 5.35
C THR A 142 -8.87 23.61 5.76
N ARG A 143 -9.13 24.16 6.94
CA ARG A 143 -8.41 25.34 7.46
C ARG A 143 -7.24 24.93 8.34
N THR A 144 -7.41 23.93 9.19
CA THR A 144 -6.43 23.57 10.23
C THR A 144 -5.62 22.32 9.91
N GLY A 145 -6.08 21.48 8.98
CA GLY A 145 -5.47 20.18 8.72
C GLY A 145 -5.80 19.12 9.78
N LYS A 146 -6.63 19.44 10.78
CA LYS A 146 -7.02 18.47 11.81
C LYS A 146 -7.76 17.31 11.15
N ALA A 147 -7.16 16.13 11.21
CA ALA A 147 -7.70 14.90 10.67
C ALA A 147 -8.28 14.01 11.78
N THR A 148 -9.34 13.26 11.50
CA THR A 148 -9.99 12.35 12.45
C THR A 148 -10.51 11.14 11.70
N LYS A 149 -10.10 9.93 12.13
CA LYS A 149 -10.61 8.67 11.58
C LYS A 149 -12.10 8.55 11.87
N VAL A 150 -12.89 8.18 10.87
CA VAL A 150 -14.34 8.00 10.99
C VAL A 150 -14.81 6.58 10.70
N ALA A 151 -14.10 5.82 9.86
CA ALA A 151 -14.44 4.44 9.57
C ALA A 151 -13.22 3.64 9.11
N GLU A 152 -13.35 2.32 9.17
CA GLU A 152 -12.44 1.32 8.59
C GLU A 152 -13.25 0.37 7.72
N GLY A 153 -12.58 -0.46 6.94
CA GLY A 153 -13.20 -1.48 6.10
C GLY A 153 -14.22 -0.92 5.11
N VAL A 154 -13.97 0.26 4.54
CA VAL A 154 -14.78 0.83 3.45
C VAL A 154 -14.20 0.42 2.09
N GLN A 155 -15.00 0.46 1.03
CA GLN A 155 -14.52 0.05 -0.30
C GLN A 155 -13.64 1.13 -0.95
N LEU A 156 -12.67 0.72 -1.77
CA LEU A 156 -11.76 1.62 -2.50
C LEU A 156 -12.32 1.99 -3.90
N ALA A 157 -13.59 2.39 -3.98
CA ALA A 157 -14.27 2.77 -5.22
C ALA A 157 -14.15 4.28 -5.53
N TYR A 158 -14.18 4.67 -6.82
CA TYR A 158 -14.04 6.08 -7.29
C TYR A 158 -15.04 7.09 -6.72
N PHE A 159 -16.18 6.61 -6.20
CA PHE A 159 -17.23 7.42 -5.61
C PHE A 159 -17.23 7.42 -4.08
N ASN A 160 -16.20 6.83 -3.47
CA ASN A 160 -16.09 6.70 -2.02
C ASN A 160 -14.81 7.43 -1.56
N PRO A 161 -14.91 8.62 -0.95
CA PRO A 161 -16.09 9.19 -0.28
C PRO A 161 -17.00 10.04 -1.18
N ALA A 162 -18.26 10.23 -0.76
CA ALA A 162 -19.23 11.09 -1.44
C ALA A 162 -19.71 12.26 -0.56
N CYS A 163 -19.27 13.48 -0.88
CA CYS A 163 -19.63 14.70 -0.15
C CYS A 163 -20.89 15.36 -0.74
N GLY A 164 -21.75 15.93 0.10
CA GLY A 164 -22.96 16.63 -0.32
C GLY A 164 -22.86 18.16 -0.32
N PRO A 165 -23.99 18.86 -0.54
CA PRO A 165 -24.06 20.33 -0.61
C PRO A 165 -23.89 21.03 0.74
N GLY A 166 -23.86 20.29 1.84
CA GLY A 166 -23.50 20.75 3.19
C GLY A 166 -22.36 19.92 3.77
N ASP A 167 -22.28 19.79 5.10
CA ASP A 167 -21.23 19.04 5.80
C ASP A 167 -21.51 17.54 6.00
N ARG A 168 -22.42 16.98 5.20
CA ARG A 168 -22.70 15.55 5.18
C ARG A 168 -21.88 14.87 4.11
N ALA A 169 -21.36 13.69 4.43
CA ALA A 169 -20.78 12.78 3.46
C ALA A 169 -21.35 11.37 3.64
N LEU A 170 -21.22 10.54 2.61
CA LEU A 170 -21.59 9.13 2.62
C LEU A 170 -20.35 8.30 2.31
N LEU A 171 -20.24 7.17 3.01
CA LEU A 171 -19.24 6.14 2.75
C LEU A 171 -19.93 4.81 2.46
N THR A 172 -19.30 3.98 1.66
CA THR A 172 -19.81 2.65 1.29
C THR A 172 -18.86 1.54 1.71
N ARG A 173 -19.42 0.42 2.14
CA ARG A 173 -18.72 -0.84 2.41
C ARG A 173 -19.45 -1.97 1.72
N VAL A 174 -18.70 -2.84 1.03
CA VAL A 174 -19.25 -4.06 0.43
C VAL A 174 -19.40 -5.14 1.50
N ILE A 175 -20.55 -5.81 1.48
CA ILE A 175 -20.84 -7.00 2.27
C ILE A 175 -21.24 -8.11 1.28
N GLY A 176 -20.71 -9.33 1.43
CA GLY A 176 -21.17 -10.48 0.65
C GLY A 176 -20.37 -10.86 -0.61
N GLY A 177 -19.36 -10.08 -1.04
CA GLY A 177 -18.32 -10.50 -2.01
C GLY A 177 -18.80 -10.97 -3.39
N ASP A 178 -17.88 -11.54 -4.17
CA ASP A 178 -18.19 -12.17 -5.49
C ASP A 178 -18.87 -13.55 -5.37
N ASP A 179 -18.66 -14.23 -4.23
CA ASP A 179 -19.16 -15.58 -3.96
C ASP A 179 -20.57 -15.60 -3.32
N GLY A 180 -21.21 -14.43 -3.20
CA GLY A 180 -22.48 -14.28 -2.50
C GLY A 180 -23.31 -13.10 -3.01
N LYS A 181 -24.51 -12.98 -2.44
CA LYS A 181 -25.40 -11.83 -2.73
C LYS A 181 -24.82 -10.58 -2.09
N GLN A 182 -24.37 -9.65 -2.91
CA GLN A 182 -23.77 -8.43 -2.41
C GLN A 182 -24.82 -7.51 -1.77
N GLN A 183 -24.42 -6.92 -0.65
CA GLN A 183 -25.13 -5.87 0.04
C GLN A 183 -24.15 -4.70 0.24
N THR A 184 -24.70 -3.51 0.44
CA THR A 184 -23.90 -2.32 0.74
C THR A 184 -24.25 -1.80 2.12
N ASP A 185 -23.25 -1.64 2.98
CA ASP A 185 -23.39 -0.78 4.15
C ASP A 185 -23.14 0.67 3.73
N LEU A 186 -24.14 1.53 3.90
CA LEU A 186 -24.08 2.97 3.65
C LEU A 186 -23.93 3.72 4.98
N LEU A 187 -22.74 4.26 5.22
CA LEU A 187 -22.40 4.99 6.44
C LEU A 187 -22.60 6.48 6.18
N ALA A 188 -23.44 7.13 6.99
CA ALA A 188 -23.61 8.58 6.97
C ALA A 188 -22.59 9.23 7.90
N VAL A 189 -21.83 10.20 7.38
CA VAL A 189 -20.81 10.95 8.11
C VAL A 189 -21.28 12.40 8.28
N ASP A 190 -21.25 12.86 9.52
CA ASP A 190 -21.27 14.29 9.84
C ASP A 190 -19.81 14.76 9.90
N ALA A 191 -19.39 15.50 8.86
CA ALA A 191 -18.01 15.96 8.75
C ALA A 191 -17.70 17.04 9.79
N ALA A 192 -18.68 17.85 10.20
CA ALA A 192 -18.48 18.87 11.23
C ALA A 192 -18.22 18.24 12.60
N ALA A 193 -18.94 17.16 12.92
CA ALA A 193 -18.71 16.38 14.13
C ALA A 193 -17.63 15.29 13.98
N ALA A 194 -17.07 15.11 12.78
CA ALA A 194 -16.11 14.07 12.41
C ALA A 194 -16.51 12.67 12.91
N LYS A 195 -17.75 12.26 12.65
CA LYS A 195 -18.28 10.97 13.13
C LYS A 195 -19.28 10.34 12.16
N VAL A 196 -19.35 9.02 12.19
CA VAL A 196 -20.44 8.27 11.57
C VAL A 196 -21.70 8.46 12.44
N THR A 197 -22.78 8.96 11.84
CA THR A 197 -24.06 9.19 12.52
C THR A 197 -25.03 8.02 12.37
N GLY A 198 -24.78 7.10 11.43
CA GLY A 198 -25.58 5.90 11.24
C GLY A 198 -25.08 5.06 10.07
N THR A 199 -25.41 3.77 10.12
CA THR A 199 -25.11 2.80 9.06
C THR A 199 -26.41 2.13 8.64
N ARG A 200 -26.67 2.08 7.34
CA ARG A 200 -27.83 1.38 6.76
C ARG A 200 -27.35 0.24 5.90
N ARG A 201 -27.90 -0.94 6.11
CA ARG A 201 -27.69 -2.09 5.22
C ARG A 201 -28.65 -2.00 4.05
N ILE A 202 -28.12 -2.02 2.84
CA ILE A 202 -28.87 -1.99 1.59
C ILE A 202 -28.70 -3.33 0.90
N ALA A 203 -29.80 -3.98 0.55
CA ALA A 203 -29.81 -5.28 -0.11
C ALA A 203 -29.57 -5.16 -1.64
N ALA A 204 -28.52 -4.43 -2.01
CA ALA A 204 -28.10 -4.18 -3.39
C ALA A 204 -26.65 -3.70 -3.43
N GLN A 205 -26.03 -3.75 -4.62
CA GLN A 205 -24.91 -2.86 -4.92
C GLN A 205 -25.43 -1.43 -4.99
N LEU A 206 -24.91 -0.54 -4.14
CA LEU A 206 -25.17 0.89 -4.22
C LEU A 206 -23.90 1.60 -4.72
N THR A 207 -24.01 2.29 -5.84
CA THR A 207 -22.92 3.08 -6.42
C THR A 207 -23.25 4.56 -6.47
N THR A 208 -22.22 5.41 -6.51
CA THR A 208 -22.35 6.87 -6.61
C THR A 208 -23.39 7.47 -5.66
N PRO A 209 -23.34 7.17 -4.35
CA PRO A 209 -24.27 7.76 -3.40
C PRO A 209 -24.05 9.29 -3.31
N THR A 210 -25.08 10.05 -2.97
CA THR A 210 -24.94 11.47 -2.66
C THR A 210 -25.92 11.87 -1.55
N PRO A 211 -25.46 12.57 -0.49
CA PRO A 211 -26.38 13.11 0.50
C PRO A 211 -27.00 14.41 -0.03
N ALA A 212 -28.32 14.51 -0.01
CA ALA A 212 -29.07 15.70 -0.39
C ALA A 212 -29.82 16.31 0.83
N PRO A 213 -30.35 17.54 0.73
CA PRO A 213 -31.07 18.17 1.84
C PRO A 213 -32.37 17.43 2.21
N ASP A 214 -33.02 16.75 1.26
CA ASP A 214 -34.28 16.05 1.47
C ASP A 214 -34.14 14.51 1.63
N GLY A 215 -32.91 13.99 1.67
CA GLY A 215 -32.60 12.58 1.82
C GLY A 215 -31.34 12.16 1.09
N ASP A 216 -31.00 10.88 1.16
CA ASP A 216 -29.82 10.36 0.45
C ASP A 216 -30.26 9.66 -0.83
N TYR A 217 -29.43 9.77 -1.86
CA TYR A 217 -29.67 9.20 -3.18
C TYR A 217 -28.48 8.34 -3.61
N GLY A 218 -28.67 7.50 -4.61
CA GLY A 218 -27.61 6.76 -5.29
C GLY A 218 -28.15 5.94 -6.43
N ILE A 219 -27.29 5.12 -7.03
CA ILE A 219 -27.67 4.21 -8.11
C ILE A 219 -27.72 2.79 -7.56
N ALA A 220 -28.85 2.13 -7.73
CA ALA A 220 -29.05 0.72 -7.40
C ALA A 220 -30.19 0.16 -8.25
N HIS A 221 -30.11 -1.13 -8.59
CA HIS A 221 -31.13 -1.83 -9.37
C HIS A 221 -31.50 -1.13 -10.70
N GLY A 222 -30.53 -0.47 -11.33
CA GLY A 222 -30.71 0.19 -12.63
C GLY A 222 -31.44 1.53 -12.57
N ALA A 223 -31.63 2.10 -11.38
CA ALA A 223 -32.34 3.37 -11.19
C ALA A 223 -31.58 4.33 -10.27
N LEU A 224 -31.87 5.62 -10.43
CA LEU A 224 -31.67 6.60 -9.36
C LEU A 224 -32.69 6.30 -8.27
N VAL A 225 -32.21 6.00 -7.07
CA VAL A 225 -33.03 5.63 -5.92
C VAL A 225 -32.88 6.66 -4.81
N LYS A 226 -33.98 6.96 -4.13
CA LYS A 226 -33.98 7.61 -2.82
C LYS A 226 -33.87 6.53 -1.74
N ILE A 227 -33.00 6.77 -0.76
CA ILE A 227 -32.63 5.80 0.27
C ILE A 227 -33.36 6.14 1.56
N GLY A 228 -34.19 5.21 2.02
CA GLY A 228 -34.96 5.29 3.25
C GLY A 228 -34.09 5.19 4.51
N PRO A 229 -34.69 5.46 5.68
CA PRO A 229 -33.98 5.45 6.95
C PRO A 229 -33.46 4.06 7.36
N ALA A 230 -34.10 2.97 6.90
CA ALA A 230 -33.64 1.60 7.16
C ALA A 230 -32.86 0.99 5.97
N GLY A 231 -32.58 1.78 4.93
CA GLY A 231 -31.94 1.31 3.71
C GLY A 231 -32.91 0.86 2.61
N GLU A 232 -34.22 1.14 2.75
CA GLU A 232 -35.20 0.85 1.70
C GLU A 232 -34.92 1.70 0.46
N LEU A 233 -35.02 1.11 -0.74
CA LEU A 233 -34.76 1.81 -1.99
C LEU A 233 -36.07 2.18 -2.68
N THR A 234 -36.28 3.48 -2.92
CA THR A 234 -37.42 3.99 -3.72
C THR A 234 -36.90 4.53 -5.05
N PRO A 235 -37.18 3.88 -6.19
CA PRO A 235 -36.81 4.40 -7.50
C PRO A 235 -37.47 5.76 -7.75
N VAL A 236 -36.69 6.76 -8.13
CA VAL A 236 -37.16 8.12 -8.46
C VAL A 236 -36.95 8.49 -9.92
N GLY A 237 -36.13 7.74 -10.64
CA GLY A 237 -35.94 7.89 -12.08
C GLY A 237 -34.90 6.93 -12.63
N THR A 238 -34.84 6.82 -13.95
CA THR A 238 -33.87 5.99 -14.65
C THR A 238 -32.93 6.89 -15.44
N PRO A 239 -31.67 7.04 -15.03
CA PRO A 239 -30.66 7.72 -15.84
C PRO A 239 -30.46 6.99 -17.17
N GLN A 240 -30.26 7.75 -18.23
CA GLN A 240 -29.76 7.22 -19.50
C GLN A 240 -28.28 6.81 -19.35
N GLY A 241 -27.95 5.56 -19.71
CA GLY A 241 -26.59 5.02 -19.63
C GLY A 241 -26.09 4.74 -18.20
N THR A 242 -24.86 4.24 -18.09
CA THR A 242 -24.23 3.87 -16.82
C THR A 242 -23.67 5.12 -16.12
N PRO A 243 -24.19 5.52 -14.94
CA PRO A 243 -23.69 6.66 -14.19
C PRO A 243 -22.24 6.44 -13.72
N PHE A 244 -21.45 7.51 -13.79
CA PHE A 244 -20.11 7.58 -13.23
C PHE A 244 -19.93 8.76 -12.28
N ALA A 245 -20.97 9.58 -12.06
CA ALA A 245 -20.98 10.60 -11.02
C ALA A 245 -22.41 11.02 -10.70
N VAL A 246 -22.70 11.25 -9.41
CA VAL A 246 -23.99 11.76 -8.93
C VAL A 246 -23.71 12.83 -7.87
N GLN A 247 -24.31 14.02 -8.02
CA GLN A 247 -24.11 15.14 -7.10
C GLN A 247 -25.42 15.86 -6.77
N ALA A 248 -25.72 16.01 -5.49
CA ALA A 248 -26.87 16.78 -5.02
C ALA A 248 -26.59 18.29 -4.95
N THR A 249 -27.60 19.09 -5.30
CA THR A 249 -27.59 20.55 -5.18
C THR A 249 -28.25 21.01 -3.87
N ALA A 250 -28.05 22.28 -3.49
CA ALA A 250 -28.68 22.86 -2.29
C ALA A 250 -30.21 22.94 -2.39
N HIS A 251 -30.77 22.98 -3.60
CA HIS A 251 -32.22 23.07 -3.82
C HIS A 251 -32.85 21.78 -4.37
N ASN A 252 -32.39 20.62 -3.88
CA ASN A 252 -32.97 19.28 -4.13
C ASN A 252 -32.95 18.82 -5.60
N GLY A 253 -32.09 19.40 -6.44
CA GLY A 253 -31.72 18.81 -7.73
C GLY A 253 -30.61 17.77 -7.56
N ILE A 254 -30.68 16.66 -8.29
CA ILE A 254 -29.61 15.65 -8.35
C ILE A 254 -29.06 15.62 -9.77
N ASP A 255 -27.81 16.02 -9.96
CA ASP A 255 -27.11 15.90 -11.24
C ASP A 255 -26.47 14.53 -11.36
N VAL A 256 -26.58 13.93 -12.54
CA VAL A 256 -26.05 12.61 -12.88
C VAL A 256 -25.25 12.74 -14.17
N ALA A 257 -24.01 12.28 -14.16
CA ALA A 257 -23.23 12.08 -15.38
C ALA A 257 -23.11 10.58 -15.66
N SER A 258 -23.45 10.20 -16.88
CA SER A 258 -23.48 8.80 -17.34
C SER A 258 -22.76 8.64 -18.66
N VAL A 259 -22.34 7.42 -18.98
CA VAL A 259 -21.96 7.04 -20.34
C VAL A 259 -23.06 6.20 -20.97
N ASP A 260 -23.54 6.65 -22.13
CA ASP A 260 -24.45 5.93 -23.01
C ASP A 260 -23.75 5.71 -24.35
N LYS A 261 -23.30 4.47 -24.59
CA LYS A 261 -22.47 4.09 -25.74
C LYS A 261 -21.21 4.97 -25.80
N ASP A 262 -21.04 5.72 -26.88
CA ASP A 262 -19.87 6.58 -27.13
C ASP A 262 -20.07 8.03 -26.66
N LYS A 263 -21.11 8.31 -25.85
CA LYS A 263 -21.43 9.65 -25.36
C LYS A 263 -21.51 9.74 -23.85
N ALA A 264 -20.98 10.82 -23.30
CA ALA A 264 -21.28 11.25 -21.95
C ALA A 264 -22.60 12.03 -21.97
N VAL A 265 -23.48 11.75 -21.01
CA VAL A 265 -24.79 12.38 -20.86
C VAL A 265 -24.87 12.96 -19.46
N VAL A 266 -25.12 14.26 -19.35
CA VAL A 266 -25.40 14.94 -18.08
C VAL A 266 -26.90 15.13 -17.96
N GLN A 267 -27.47 14.71 -16.84
CA GLN A 267 -28.89 14.67 -16.55
C GLN A 267 -29.15 15.28 -15.19
N ARG A 268 -30.35 15.82 -14.98
CA ARG A 268 -30.80 16.28 -13.67
C ARG A 268 -32.12 15.63 -13.30
N PHE A 269 -32.18 15.04 -12.12
CA PHE A 269 -33.43 14.76 -11.43
C PHE A 269 -33.87 16.00 -10.65
N ALA A 270 -35.03 16.55 -10.99
CA ALA A 270 -35.68 17.61 -10.23
C ALA A 270 -37.19 17.54 -10.45
N ARG A 271 -37.98 17.89 -9.43
CA ARG A 271 -39.45 17.91 -9.51
C ARG A 271 -40.05 16.59 -10.02
N GLY A 272 -39.46 15.46 -9.61
CA GLY A 272 -39.95 14.12 -9.95
C GLY A 272 -39.59 13.64 -11.37
N LYS A 273 -38.69 14.32 -12.09
CA LYS A 273 -38.31 13.93 -13.46
C LYS A 273 -36.81 14.01 -13.66
N VAL A 274 -36.25 13.00 -14.35
CA VAL A 274 -34.90 13.04 -14.91
C VAL A 274 -34.96 13.69 -16.29
N THR A 275 -34.16 14.74 -16.50
CA THR A 275 -34.05 15.45 -17.78
C THR A 275 -32.59 15.54 -18.20
N GLN A 276 -32.28 15.19 -19.44
CA GLN A 276 -30.97 15.47 -20.03
C GLN A 276 -30.75 16.98 -20.10
N ILE A 277 -29.60 17.42 -19.60
CA ILE A 277 -29.17 18.81 -19.59
C ILE A 277 -27.85 19.02 -20.32
N GLY A 278 -27.15 17.98 -20.78
CA GLY A 278 -25.99 18.17 -21.63
C GLY A 278 -25.41 16.86 -22.15
N THR A 279 -24.54 16.96 -23.15
CA THR A 279 -23.81 15.81 -23.70
C THR A 279 -22.38 16.18 -24.10
N GLY A 280 -21.55 15.17 -24.30
CA GLY A 280 -20.19 15.31 -24.81
C GLY A 280 -19.62 13.95 -25.23
N PRO A 281 -18.36 13.89 -25.71
CA PRO A 281 -17.67 12.61 -25.89
C PRO A 281 -17.60 11.82 -24.56
N TRP A 282 -17.69 10.49 -24.62
CA TRP A 282 -17.82 9.62 -23.44
C TRP A 282 -16.77 9.83 -22.34
N ASN A 283 -15.53 10.16 -22.70
CA ASN A 283 -14.41 10.39 -21.78
C ASN A 283 -14.12 11.87 -21.51
N LYS A 284 -14.94 12.81 -22.02
CA LYS A 284 -14.62 14.26 -21.98
C LYS A 284 -15.52 15.07 -21.05
N LEU A 285 -16.36 14.44 -20.23
CA LEU A 285 -17.16 15.12 -19.21
C LEU A 285 -16.96 14.49 -17.83
N GLN A 286 -16.89 15.35 -16.82
CA GLN A 286 -16.88 15.00 -15.39
C GLN A 286 -17.87 15.90 -14.62
N LEU A 287 -18.27 15.48 -13.43
CA LEU A 287 -19.21 16.20 -12.57
C LEU A 287 -18.63 16.31 -11.16
N PHE A 288 -18.57 17.54 -10.63
CA PHE A 288 -18.03 17.84 -9.30
C PHE A 288 -19.01 18.70 -8.49
N GLY A 289 -19.03 18.52 -7.16
CA GLY A 289 -19.71 19.43 -6.24
C GLY A 289 -18.91 20.71 -6.01
N LEU A 290 -19.61 21.83 -5.79
CA LEU A 290 -19.06 23.14 -5.43
C LEU A 290 -19.67 23.63 -4.11
N VAL A 291 -19.08 24.69 -3.54
CA VAL A 291 -19.59 25.29 -2.31
C VAL A 291 -20.94 25.96 -2.49
N GLY A 292 -21.71 26.01 -1.41
CA GLY A 292 -23.08 26.51 -1.42
C GLY A 292 -24.07 25.57 -2.11
N GLY A 293 -23.65 24.32 -2.41
CA GLY A 293 -24.46 23.30 -3.08
C GLY A 293 -24.69 23.56 -4.56
N GLY A 294 -23.78 24.28 -5.21
CA GLY A 294 -23.66 24.26 -6.67
C GLY A 294 -22.90 23.02 -7.15
N ASN A 295 -22.99 22.71 -8.44
CA ASN A 295 -22.23 21.68 -9.13
C ASN A 295 -21.46 22.27 -10.31
N ALA A 296 -20.46 21.55 -10.81
CA ALA A 296 -19.73 21.88 -12.02
C ALA A 296 -19.68 20.69 -12.97
N VAL A 297 -20.03 20.92 -14.24
CA VAL A 297 -19.66 20.02 -15.34
C VAL A 297 -18.33 20.50 -15.90
N VAL A 298 -17.37 19.59 -16.00
CA VAL A 298 -15.99 19.88 -16.41
C VAL A 298 -15.62 19.10 -17.66
N GLY A 299 -14.92 19.75 -18.60
CA GLY A 299 -14.42 19.14 -19.84
C GLY A 299 -14.96 19.79 -21.12
N ASP A 300 -15.38 18.99 -22.09
CA ASP A 300 -16.02 19.48 -23.33
C ASP A 300 -17.48 19.86 -23.09
N THR A 301 -17.68 21.04 -22.52
CA THR A 301 -18.99 21.53 -22.08
C THR A 301 -19.79 22.26 -23.18
N ASN A 302 -19.40 22.13 -24.45
CA ASN A 302 -20.02 22.89 -25.55
C ASN A 302 -21.53 22.62 -25.67
N ALA A 303 -21.95 21.36 -25.50
CA ALA A 303 -23.36 20.96 -25.53
C ALA A 303 -24.05 20.95 -24.15
N VAL A 304 -23.50 21.68 -23.17
CA VAL A 304 -24.16 21.95 -21.87
C VAL A 304 -24.71 23.39 -21.89
N PRO A 305 -26.00 23.64 -21.62
CA PRO A 305 -26.57 24.99 -21.53
C PRO A 305 -25.98 25.77 -20.34
N GLY A 306 -25.76 27.08 -20.52
CA GLY A 306 -25.27 27.95 -19.44
C GLY A 306 -26.33 28.45 -18.46
N THR A 307 -27.60 28.02 -18.61
CA THR A 307 -28.76 28.54 -17.85
C THR A 307 -29.32 27.54 -16.85
N VAL A 308 -28.64 26.41 -16.60
CA VAL A 308 -29.08 25.42 -15.61
C VAL A 308 -28.75 25.94 -14.22
N ALA A 309 -29.76 26.08 -13.36
CA ALA A 309 -29.59 26.60 -12.00
C ALA A 309 -28.57 25.75 -11.21
N GLU A 310 -27.74 26.39 -10.38
CA GLU A 310 -26.74 25.69 -9.55
C GLU A 310 -25.75 24.82 -10.35
N LEU A 311 -25.60 25.02 -11.66
CA LEU A 311 -24.64 24.26 -12.49
C LEU A 311 -23.69 25.20 -13.22
N SER A 312 -22.41 25.09 -12.89
CA SER A 312 -21.32 25.79 -13.56
C SER A 312 -20.73 24.95 -14.70
N LYS A 313 -20.23 25.63 -15.74
CA LYS A 313 -19.50 25.00 -16.84
C LYS A 313 -18.03 25.37 -16.76
N LEU A 314 -17.14 24.39 -16.66
CA LEU A 314 -15.69 24.62 -16.64
C LEU A 314 -15.04 23.86 -17.79
N THR A 315 -14.41 24.57 -18.72
CA THR A 315 -13.83 23.93 -19.91
C THR A 315 -12.46 23.32 -19.61
N SER A 316 -12.25 22.07 -20.03
CA SER A 316 -10.96 21.38 -20.01
C SER A 316 -10.83 20.49 -21.26
N ASP A 317 -9.61 20.35 -21.75
CA ASP A 317 -9.23 19.50 -22.89
C ASP A 317 -8.98 18.03 -22.49
N ARG A 318 -8.88 17.78 -21.18
CA ARG A 318 -8.64 16.48 -20.55
C ARG A 318 -9.43 16.33 -19.25
N GLN A 319 -9.55 15.10 -18.77
CA GLN A 319 -10.06 14.84 -17.42
C GLN A 319 -9.16 15.49 -16.37
N VAL A 320 -9.75 15.95 -15.28
CA VAL A 320 -9.08 16.65 -14.18
C VAL A 320 -9.21 15.83 -12.90
N GLN A 321 -8.22 15.95 -12.03
CA GLN A 321 -8.15 15.25 -10.73
C GLN A 321 -9.02 15.94 -9.67
N ALA A 322 -9.09 17.28 -9.70
CA ALA A 322 -9.88 18.06 -8.75
C ALA A 322 -10.29 19.42 -9.31
N VAL A 323 -11.33 20.00 -8.70
CA VAL A 323 -11.85 21.34 -8.96
C VAL A 323 -11.80 22.13 -7.65
N SER A 324 -11.43 23.41 -7.70
CA SER A 324 -11.51 24.25 -6.51
C SER A 324 -12.97 24.43 -6.07
N ALA A 325 -13.17 24.64 -4.78
CA ALA A 325 -14.46 24.69 -4.11
C ALA A 325 -15.45 25.69 -4.76
N GLN A 326 -14.96 26.78 -5.36
CA GLN A 326 -15.75 27.77 -6.11
C GLN A 326 -15.57 27.66 -7.64
N GLY A 327 -14.74 26.74 -8.14
CA GLY A 327 -14.54 26.48 -9.55
C GLY A 327 -13.59 27.45 -10.26
N HIS A 328 -12.73 28.16 -9.54
CA HIS A 328 -11.75 29.09 -10.13
C HIS A 328 -10.47 28.38 -10.64
N LEU A 329 -10.19 27.15 -10.21
CA LEU A 329 -9.02 26.38 -10.60
C LEU A 329 -9.36 24.90 -10.87
N LEU A 330 -8.73 24.31 -11.88
CA LEU A 330 -8.72 22.88 -12.17
C LEU A 330 -7.33 22.30 -11.90
N ALA A 331 -7.24 21.22 -11.13
CA ALA A 331 -6.02 20.42 -11.03
C ALA A 331 -6.04 19.34 -12.12
N GLN A 332 -5.24 19.51 -13.17
CA GLN A 332 -5.21 18.59 -14.30
C GLN A 332 -4.36 17.35 -14.02
N GLU A 333 -3.22 17.53 -13.35
CA GLU A 333 -2.28 16.44 -13.05
C GLU A 333 -1.59 16.69 -11.71
N ILE A 334 -1.43 15.62 -10.92
CA ILE A 334 -0.71 15.60 -9.66
C ILE A 334 0.17 14.35 -9.66
N LEU A 335 1.48 14.53 -9.59
CA LEU A 335 2.45 13.45 -9.62
C LEU A 335 3.38 13.59 -8.41
N THR A 336 3.42 12.60 -7.52
CA THR A 336 4.39 12.64 -6.41
C THR A 336 5.81 12.50 -6.95
N ARG A 337 6.77 13.16 -6.32
CA ARG A 337 8.18 13.10 -6.68
C ARG A 337 8.72 11.70 -6.42
N GLN A 338 8.23 11.01 -5.39
CA GLN A 338 8.50 9.59 -5.20
C GLN A 338 7.99 8.78 -6.40
N ALA A 339 6.75 8.94 -6.87
CA ALA A 339 6.31 8.25 -8.09
C ALA A 339 7.17 8.64 -9.31
N GLY A 340 7.51 9.92 -9.47
CA GLY A 340 8.37 10.41 -10.54
C GLY A 340 9.82 9.88 -10.48
N ARG A 341 10.38 9.69 -9.28
CA ARG A 341 11.73 9.11 -9.08
C ARG A 341 11.70 7.59 -9.10
N SER A 342 10.69 6.94 -8.57
CA SER A 342 10.43 5.52 -8.78
C SER A 342 10.24 5.21 -10.26
N VAL A 343 9.84 6.20 -11.06
CA VAL A 343 9.91 6.16 -12.52
C VAL A 343 11.32 6.44 -13.02
N ALA A 344 12.01 7.53 -12.62
CA ALA A 344 13.28 8.02 -13.21
C ALA A 344 14.58 7.31 -12.74
N ALA A 345 14.60 6.88 -11.47
CA ALA A 345 15.62 6.06 -10.82
C ALA A 345 15.03 4.89 -9.96
N PRO A 346 14.18 4.00 -10.50
CA PRO A 346 13.46 2.91 -9.81
C PRO A 346 14.26 1.90 -8.97
N LEU A 347 15.58 1.93 -9.10
CA LEU A 347 16.51 1.12 -8.34
C LEU A 347 17.12 1.88 -7.16
N ALA A 348 16.97 3.21 -7.13
CA ALA A 348 17.22 4.00 -5.95
C ALA A 348 16.10 3.75 -4.95
N ARG A 349 16.46 3.56 -3.67
CA ARG A 349 15.49 3.61 -2.57
C ARG A 349 14.64 4.88 -2.73
N PRO A 350 13.31 4.80 -2.56
CA PRO A 350 12.50 6.00 -2.48
C PRO A 350 13.13 6.95 -1.48
N ASP A 351 13.65 8.09 -1.96
CA ASP A 351 14.27 9.07 -1.09
C ASP A 351 13.17 9.53 -0.12
N ALA A 352 13.34 9.28 1.17
CA ALA A 352 12.36 9.69 2.17
C ALA A 352 12.16 11.22 2.17
N ARG A 353 13.09 11.98 1.58
CA ARG A 353 12.97 13.43 1.34
C ARG A 353 12.08 13.77 0.16
N ASP A 354 11.86 12.84 -0.77
CA ASP A 354 10.92 13.04 -1.88
C ASP A 354 9.47 12.83 -1.43
N ALA A 355 9.24 12.06 -0.35
CA ALA A 355 7.92 11.87 0.21
C ALA A 355 7.30 13.24 0.57
N GLY A 356 6.08 13.45 0.12
CA GLY A 356 5.37 14.71 0.26
C GLY A 356 5.76 15.79 -0.74
N THR A 357 6.70 15.54 -1.66
CA THR A 357 6.92 16.41 -2.80
C THR A 357 6.07 15.96 -3.97
N MET A 358 5.47 16.89 -4.72
CA MET A 358 4.68 16.61 -5.91
C MET A 358 4.92 17.65 -7.01
N MET A 359 4.75 17.25 -8.26
CA MET A 359 4.54 18.15 -9.38
C MET A 359 3.04 18.30 -9.61
N VAL A 360 2.59 19.53 -9.82
CA VAL A 360 1.19 19.84 -10.07
C VAL A 360 1.05 20.66 -11.35
N THR A 361 0.10 20.28 -12.19
CA THR A 361 -0.34 21.04 -13.36
C THR A 361 -1.76 21.51 -13.15
N VAL A 362 -1.97 22.83 -13.17
CA VAL A 362 -3.26 23.47 -12.91
C VAL A 362 -3.68 24.37 -14.05
N ARG A 363 -5.00 24.58 -14.19
CA ARG A 363 -5.61 25.48 -15.17
C ARG A 363 -6.56 26.46 -14.49
N ALA A 364 -6.30 27.76 -14.62
CA ALA A 364 -7.20 28.81 -14.15
C ALA A 364 -8.44 28.86 -15.06
N THR A 365 -9.64 28.70 -14.50
CA THR A 365 -10.87 28.54 -15.31
C THR A 365 -11.29 29.81 -16.04
N ARG A 366 -11.01 30.98 -15.46
CA ARG A 366 -11.34 32.28 -16.05
C ARG A 366 -10.61 32.55 -17.36
N THR A 367 -9.33 32.18 -17.44
CA THR A 367 -8.44 32.55 -18.55
C THR A 367 -7.98 31.37 -19.39
N GLY A 368 -8.13 30.14 -18.87
CA GLY A 368 -7.57 28.94 -19.47
C GLY A 368 -6.05 28.82 -19.30
N ARG A 369 -5.42 29.70 -18.53
CA ARG A 369 -3.97 29.68 -18.31
C ARG A 369 -3.56 28.42 -17.56
N ILE A 370 -2.55 27.73 -18.08
CA ILE A 370 -1.94 26.55 -17.45
C ILE A 370 -0.68 26.97 -16.69
N SER A 371 -0.47 26.39 -15.52
CA SER A 371 0.75 26.54 -14.72
C SER A 371 1.17 25.18 -14.20
N THR A 372 2.47 24.90 -14.25
CA THR A 372 3.07 23.68 -13.70
C THR A 372 4.15 24.07 -12.71
N GLY A 373 4.20 23.39 -11.56
CA GLY A 373 5.22 23.65 -10.55
C GLY A 373 5.44 22.47 -9.64
N THR A 374 6.63 22.42 -9.04
CA THR A 374 6.95 21.48 -7.96
C THR A 374 6.54 22.10 -6.62
N VAL A 375 5.96 21.27 -5.77
CA VAL A 375 5.49 21.58 -4.42
C VAL A 375 6.15 20.60 -3.48
N THR A 376 6.84 21.09 -2.46
CA THR A 376 7.43 20.26 -1.40
C THR A 376 6.60 20.43 -0.13
N THR A 377 6.19 19.32 0.47
CA THR A 377 5.45 19.26 1.73
C THR A 377 6.04 20.22 2.77
N SER A 378 5.16 20.98 3.41
CA SER A 378 5.44 21.60 4.71
C SER A 378 5.03 20.64 5.84
N ALA A 379 5.56 20.84 7.05
CA ALA A 379 5.06 20.15 8.23
C ALA A 379 3.53 20.32 8.35
N ALA A 380 2.80 19.21 8.44
CA ALA A 380 1.34 19.16 8.48
C ALA A 380 0.89 18.19 9.58
N PRO A 381 -0.34 18.32 10.11
CA PRO A 381 -0.91 17.33 11.00
C PRO A 381 -0.93 15.94 10.36
N THR A 382 -0.48 14.94 11.10
CA THR A 382 -0.53 13.53 10.70
C THR A 382 -1.64 12.83 11.49
N LEU A 383 -2.49 12.08 10.79
CA LEU A 383 -3.37 11.09 11.40
C LEU A 383 -2.81 9.72 11.12
N ASP A 384 -2.39 9.04 12.18
CA ASP A 384 -2.25 7.59 12.17
C ASP A 384 -3.61 6.97 12.53
N ALA A 385 -4.30 6.43 11.53
CA ALA A 385 -5.66 5.92 11.70
C ALA A 385 -5.70 4.66 12.53
N ILE A 386 -4.71 3.79 12.35
CA ILE A 386 -4.58 2.57 13.14
C ILE A 386 -3.16 2.63 13.70
N PRO A 387 -2.96 3.41 14.78
CA PRO A 387 -1.64 3.53 15.36
C PRO A 387 -1.27 2.25 16.08
N THR A 388 0.02 1.98 16.11
CA THR A 388 0.64 0.94 16.96
C THR A 388 0.28 1.14 18.46
N THR A 389 -0.19 2.31 18.90
CA THR A 389 -0.43 2.62 20.33
C THR A 389 -1.75 2.09 20.92
N ALA A 390 -1.65 1.31 22.00
CA ALA A 390 -2.74 0.57 22.63
C ALA A 390 -3.72 1.35 23.53
N THR A 391 -4.83 1.81 22.93
CA THR A 391 -5.95 2.46 23.67
C THR A 391 -7.27 1.70 23.70
N ASN A 392 -7.33 0.46 23.20
CA ASN A 392 -8.32 -0.51 23.66
C ASN A 392 -7.53 -1.74 24.06
N ARG A 393 -7.55 -2.14 25.34
CA ARG A 393 -7.07 -3.48 25.73
C ARG A 393 -7.88 -4.48 24.91
N PRO A 394 -7.29 -5.18 23.92
CA PRO A 394 -7.85 -6.46 23.55
C PRO A 394 -7.74 -7.33 24.80
N SER A 395 -8.61 -8.32 24.94
CA SER A 395 -8.22 -9.48 25.74
C SER A 395 -6.83 -9.90 25.22
N LEU A 396 -5.80 -9.78 26.05
CA LEU A 396 -4.47 -10.33 25.79
C LEU A 396 -4.56 -11.86 25.88
N THR A 397 -5.42 -12.45 25.06
CA THR A 397 -5.16 -13.78 24.56
C THR A 397 -4.11 -13.55 23.50
N ALA A 398 -2.84 -13.68 23.88
CA ALA A 398 -1.88 -14.23 22.93
C ALA A 398 -2.55 -15.53 22.48
N ASP A 399 -3.18 -15.52 21.29
CA ASP A 399 -3.61 -16.77 20.74
C ASP A 399 -2.34 -17.59 20.59
N THR A 400 -2.24 -18.68 21.34
CA THR A 400 -1.11 -19.60 21.33
C THR A 400 -1.06 -20.39 20.01
N SER A 401 -1.65 -19.86 18.94
CA SER A 401 -1.80 -20.51 17.66
C SER A 401 -0.49 -20.44 16.89
N THR A 402 -0.16 -21.57 16.28
CA THR A 402 0.92 -21.70 15.31
C THR A 402 0.64 -20.84 14.08
N PRO A 403 1.66 -20.23 13.46
CA PRO A 403 1.48 -19.46 12.23
C PRO A 403 0.69 -20.22 11.15
N GLY A 404 -0.27 -19.51 10.53
CA GLY A 404 -1.16 -20.08 9.51
C GLY A 404 -0.45 -20.33 8.17
N CYS A 405 0.59 -19.56 7.87
CA CYS A 405 1.37 -19.68 6.65
C CYS A 405 2.58 -20.60 6.83
N ALA A 406 2.87 -21.41 5.81
CA ALA A 406 3.81 -22.50 5.92
C ALA A 406 5.28 -22.05 6.02
N VAL A 407 5.64 -20.88 5.47
CA VAL A 407 7.03 -20.39 5.45
C VAL A 407 7.17 -19.20 6.40
N GLY A 408 8.07 -19.29 7.38
CA GLY A 408 8.28 -18.22 8.36
C GLY A 408 8.79 -16.93 7.72
N ARG A 409 8.19 -15.79 8.08
CA ARG A 409 8.64 -14.47 7.60
C ARG A 409 10.02 -14.12 8.14
N ASN A 410 10.21 -14.21 9.46
CA ASN A 410 11.45 -13.83 10.17
C ASN A 410 12.33 -15.04 10.54
N ASP A 411 12.28 -16.10 9.73
CA ASP A 411 13.16 -17.27 9.92
C ASP A 411 14.54 -16.95 9.32
N PRO A 412 15.65 -16.98 10.09
CA PRO A 412 16.98 -16.62 9.59
C PRO A 412 17.52 -17.59 8.54
N GLN A 413 16.96 -18.80 8.43
CA GLN A 413 17.31 -19.76 7.38
C GLN A 413 16.55 -19.51 6.07
N ILE A 414 15.59 -18.59 6.08
CA ILE A 414 14.69 -18.32 4.96
C ILE A 414 14.80 -16.85 4.60
N GLN A 415 15.64 -16.57 3.61
CA GLN A 415 15.70 -15.26 2.98
C GLN A 415 15.41 -15.38 1.49
N ALA A 416 14.48 -14.57 1.02
CA ALA A 416 14.08 -14.51 -0.38
C ALA A 416 15.03 -13.61 -1.15
N PHE A 417 15.51 -14.07 -2.31
CA PHE A 417 16.38 -13.27 -3.17
C PHE A 417 15.57 -12.30 -4.01
N GLN A 418 15.91 -11.01 -3.98
CA GLN A 418 15.27 -10.00 -4.80
C GLN A 418 15.93 -9.91 -6.18
N PRO A 419 15.25 -10.32 -7.26
CA PRO A 419 15.81 -10.27 -8.61
C PRO A 419 15.87 -8.83 -9.15
N SER A 420 16.78 -8.60 -10.10
CA SER A 420 16.72 -7.42 -10.97
C SER A 420 15.75 -7.66 -12.15
N PRO A 421 15.15 -6.61 -12.75
CA PRO A 421 14.11 -6.76 -13.77
C PRO A 421 14.50 -7.64 -14.96
N ASN A 422 15.76 -7.53 -15.42
CA ASN A 422 16.31 -8.36 -16.49
C ASN A 422 16.37 -9.86 -16.14
N MET A 423 16.57 -10.21 -14.87
CA MET A 423 16.48 -11.59 -14.41
C MET A 423 15.04 -12.10 -14.45
N VAL A 424 14.07 -11.24 -14.09
CA VAL A 424 12.64 -11.58 -14.16
C VAL A 424 12.19 -11.81 -15.61
N GLU A 425 12.54 -10.90 -16.53
CA GLU A 425 12.25 -11.06 -17.96
C GLU A 425 12.90 -12.32 -18.53
N TRP A 426 14.17 -12.58 -18.19
CA TRP A 426 14.82 -13.84 -18.57
C TRP A 426 14.07 -15.07 -18.03
N ALA A 427 13.71 -15.08 -16.76
CA ALA A 427 13.04 -16.23 -16.15
C ALA A 427 11.69 -16.49 -16.81
N VAL A 428 10.90 -15.43 -17.08
CA VAL A 428 9.64 -15.55 -17.81
C VAL A 428 9.86 -16.06 -19.24
N ASP A 429 10.77 -15.46 -20.00
CA ASP A 429 11.08 -15.86 -21.38
C ASP A 429 11.50 -17.33 -21.48
N GLN A 430 12.26 -17.84 -20.50
CA GLN A 430 12.59 -19.25 -20.44
C GLN A 430 11.40 -20.11 -19.97
N ALA A 431 10.64 -19.67 -18.96
CA ALA A 431 9.57 -20.45 -18.35
C ALA A 431 8.45 -20.76 -19.34
N VAL A 432 7.97 -19.75 -20.08
CA VAL A 432 6.82 -19.90 -20.99
C VAL A 432 7.08 -20.86 -22.15
N HIS A 433 8.35 -21.15 -22.42
CA HIS A 433 8.78 -22.14 -23.41
C HIS A 433 9.27 -23.48 -22.80
N GLY A 434 9.10 -23.68 -21.49
CA GLY A 434 9.53 -24.91 -20.80
C GLY A 434 11.05 -25.08 -20.69
N ARG A 435 11.81 -23.97 -20.65
CA ARG A 435 13.27 -23.95 -20.70
C ARG A 435 13.94 -23.47 -19.40
N LEU A 436 13.19 -23.07 -18.38
CA LEU A 436 13.71 -22.56 -17.10
C LEU A 436 14.21 -23.71 -16.21
N THR A 437 15.28 -24.33 -16.67
CA THR A 437 15.88 -25.56 -16.12
C THR A 437 17.24 -25.33 -15.48
N THR A 438 17.61 -24.06 -15.24
CA THR A 438 18.84 -23.69 -14.54
C THR A 438 18.95 -24.43 -13.21
N GLN A 439 20.08 -25.11 -12.99
CA GLN A 439 20.29 -25.90 -11.81
C GLN A 439 20.58 -24.99 -10.61
N ARG A 440 19.72 -25.03 -9.60
CA ARG A 440 20.02 -24.57 -8.24
C ARG A 440 20.84 -25.66 -7.54
N PRO A 441 22.01 -25.33 -6.96
CA PRO A 441 22.79 -26.29 -6.21
C PRO A 441 22.07 -26.72 -4.93
N ALA A 442 22.52 -27.80 -4.30
CA ALA A 442 22.08 -28.12 -2.95
C ALA A 442 22.40 -26.96 -2.01
N ASN A 443 21.49 -26.69 -1.08
CA ASN A 443 21.58 -25.58 -0.14
C ASN A 443 21.65 -24.19 -0.82
N TYR A 444 20.99 -24.03 -1.98
CA TYR A 444 20.81 -22.72 -2.63
C TYR A 444 20.16 -21.72 -1.65
N LEU A 445 20.73 -20.52 -1.56
CA LEU A 445 20.38 -19.47 -0.58
C LEU A 445 20.38 -19.95 0.88
N LYS A 446 21.17 -20.98 1.21
CA LYS A 446 21.30 -21.55 2.56
C LYS A 446 20.00 -22.10 3.17
N THR A 447 19.03 -22.42 2.33
CA THR A 447 17.68 -22.88 2.74
C THR A 447 17.63 -24.35 3.20
N GLY A 448 18.76 -25.07 3.23
CA GLY A 448 18.83 -26.49 3.59
C GLY A 448 18.25 -27.46 2.54
N GLN A 449 17.82 -26.96 1.38
CA GLN A 449 17.14 -27.75 0.35
C GLN A 449 18.09 -28.63 -0.47
N PRO A 450 17.62 -29.78 -1.01
CA PRO A 450 18.36 -30.50 -2.05
C PRO A 450 18.51 -29.66 -3.32
N ALA A 451 19.39 -30.07 -4.23
CA ALA A 451 19.52 -29.44 -5.53
C ALA A 451 18.22 -29.61 -6.36
N TYR A 452 17.81 -28.57 -7.09
CA TYR A 452 16.62 -28.60 -7.94
C TYR A 452 16.79 -27.66 -9.14
N SER A 453 15.90 -27.74 -10.11
CA SER A 453 15.71 -26.69 -11.12
C SER A 453 14.27 -26.17 -11.02
N PRO A 454 13.99 -24.89 -11.34
CA PRO A 454 12.65 -24.33 -11.21
C PRO A 454 11.57 -25.16 -11.90
N GLN A 455 11.73 -25.47 -13.19
CA GLN A 455 10.79 -26.32 -13.93
C GLN A 455 11.00 -27.83 -13.74
N GLY A 456 12.05 -28.26 -13.05
CA GLY A 456 12.13 -29.63 -12.54
C GLY A 456 11.25 -29.81 -11.30
N MET A 457 11.16 -28.78 -10.45
CA MET A 457 10.34 -28.76 -9.22
C MET A 457 8.88 -28.38 -9.49
N PHE A 458 8.64 -27.51 -10.47
CA PHE A 458 7.33 -27.09 -10.95
C PHE A 458 7.23 -27.30 -12.46
N PRO A 459 7.00 -28.55 -12.92
CA PRO A 459 6.92 -28.86 -14.34
C PRO A 459 5.84 -28.03 -15.05
N PRO A 460 6.10 -27.51 -16.26
CA PRO A 460 5.11 -26.73 -16.99
C PRO A 460 3.89 -27.57 -17.32
N HIS A 461 2.71 -27.04 -17.04
CA HIS A 461 1.45 -27.63 -17.48
C HIS A 461 1.25 -27.40 -18.99
N SER A 462 0.49 -28.28 -19.64
CA SER A 462 0.15 -28.11 -21.06
C SER A 462 -0.97 -27.09 -21.22
N VAL A 463 -0.79 -26.13 -22.15
CA VAL A 463 -1.88 -25.26 -22.60
C VAL A 463 -2.85 -26.08 -23.45
N ARG A 464 -4.13 -26.06 -23.08
CA ARG A 464 -5.20 -26.70 -23.84
C ARG A 464 -5.23 -26.12 -25.26
N ASP A 465 -5.41 -27.01 -26.23
CA ASP A 465 -5.36 -26.73 -27.68
C ASP A 465 -3.97 -26.33 -28.22
N GLY A 466 -2.92 -26.44 -27.40
CA GLY A 466 -1.51 -26.20 -27.78
C GLY A 466 -1.05 -24.76 -27.53
N GLY A 467 0.18 -24.43 -27.95
CA GLY A 467 0.76 -23.10 -27.77
C GLY A 467 1.45 -22.89 -26.41
N THR A 468 1.74 -21.63 -26.10
CA THR A 468 2.47 -21.18 -24.89
C THR A 468 1.82 -19.91 -24.33
N VAL A 469 2.08 -19.63 -23.05
CA VAL A 469 1.75 -18.33 -22.44
C VAL A 469 2.59 -17.24 -23.10
N PRO A 470 2.03 -16.11 -23.57
CA PRO A 470 2.85 -14.99 -24.02
C PRO A 470 3.66 -14.38 -22.86
N ALA A 471 4.98 -14.27 -23.01
CA ALA A 471 5.88 -13.74 -21.97
C ALA A 471 5.40 -12.42 -21.35
N GLN A 472 4.99 -11.45 -22.18
CA GLN A 472 4.50 -10.14 -21.74
C GLN A 472 3.33 -10.21 -20.77
N LEU A 473 2.45 -11.21 -20.92
CA LEU A 473 1.28 -11.38 -20.07
C LEU A 473 1.68 -11.78 -18.66
N LEU A 474 2.58 -12.76 -18.55
CA LEU A 474 3.10 -13.18 -17.25
C LEU A 474 3.90 -12.04 -16.61
N LEU A 475 4.74 -11.32 -17.36
CA LEU A 475 5.47 -10.14 -16.86
C LEU A 475 4.53 -9.06 -16.32
N ALA A 476 3.43 -8.78 -17.01
CA ALA A 476 2.43 -7.82 -16.56
C ALA A 476 1.70 -8.26 -15.28
N ILE A 477 1.43 -9.56 -15.11
CA ILE A 477 0.91 -10.13 -13.86
C ILE A 477 1.91 -9.90 -12.73
N LEU A 478 3.17 -10.30 -12.91
CA LEU A 478 4.22 -10.10 -11.89
C LEU A 478 4.40 -8.61 -11.52
N ALA A 479 4.28 -7.72 -12.51
CA ALA A 479 4.32 -6.28 -12.32
C ALA A 479 3.14 -5.79 -11.45
N GLN A 480 1.92 -6.26 -11.72
CA GLN A 480 0.71 -5.88 -10.99
C GLN A 480 0.63 -6.48 -9.59
N GLU A 481 1.08 -7.72 -9.42
CA GLU A 481 1.00 -8.43 -8.15
C GLU A 481 1.98 -7.86 -7.12
N THR A 482 3.23 -7.64 -7.53
CA THR A 482 4.32 -7.38 -6.57
C THR A 482 5.32 -6.32 -7.01
N ASN A 483 5.09 -5.64 -8.13
CA ASN A 483 6.10 -4.72 -8.71
C ASN A 483 7.43 -5.44 -9.04
N LEU A 484 7.32 -6.71 -9.47
CA LEU A 484 8.43 -7.63 -9.77
C LEU A 484 9.27 -8.02 -8.54
N SER A 485 8.69 -7.96 -7.34
CA SER A 485 9.39 -8.27 -6.09
C SER A 485 9.16 -9.70 -5.60
N GLN A 486 10.23 -10.42 -5.30
CA GLN A 486 10.17 -11.75 -4.67
C GLN A 486 10.38 -11.66 -3.15
N ALA A 487 11.26 -10.76 -2.71
CA ALA A 487 11.48 -10.46 -1.32
C ALA A 487 10.58 -9.31 -0.88
N SER A 488 10.46 -9.12 0.44
CA SER A 488 9.77 -7.96 0.99
C SER A 488 10.31 -6.66 0.39
N TRP A 489 9.47 -5.64 0.35
CA TRP A 489 9.75 -4.30 -0.16
C TRP A 489 10.95 -3.58 0.48
N HIS A 490 11.52 -4.12 1.56
CA HIS A 490 12.75 -3.64 2.17
C HIS A 490 14.02 -4.14 1.46
N ALA A 491 13.94 -5.20 0.66
CA ALA A 491 15.06 -5.69 -0.12
C ALA A 491 15.10 -5.03 -1.51
N VAL A 492 16.29 -4.64 -1.95
CA VAL A 492 16.52 -4.13 -3.30
C VAL A 492 17.18 -5.20 -4.18
N PRO A 493 17.15 -5.06 -5.52
CA PRO A 493 17.79 -6.04 -6.40
C PRO A 493 19.23 -6.33 -6.02
N GLY A 494 19.54 -7.62 -5.87
CA GLY A 494 20.83 -8.08 -5.37
C GLY A 494 20.77 -8.64 -3.95
N ASP A 495 19.88 -8.13 -3.11
CA ASP A 495 19.81 -8.51 -1.72
C ASP A 495 18.89 -9.71 -1.50
N THR A 496 18.98 -10.27 -0.30
CA THR A 496 17.96 -11.15 0.23
C THR A 496 17.16 -10.41 1.30
N GLY A 497 15.98 -10.91 1.67
CA GLY A 497 15.24 -10.38 2.81
C GLY A 497 14.12 -11.30 3.24
N ASN A 498 13.21 -10.82 4.09
CA ASN A 498 12.00 -11.57 4.41
C ASN A 498 11.26 -11.99 3.13
N PRO A 499 10.66 -13.19 3.07
CA PRO A 499 9.73 -13.53 1.99
C PRO A 499 8.62 -12.50 1.85
N LEU A 500 8.33 -12.10 0.61
CA LEU A 500 7.14 -11.28 0.35
C LEU A 500 5.89 -12.14 0.58
N VAL A 501 5.03 -11.73 1.49
CA VAL A 501 3.81 -12.46 1.87
C VAL A 501 2.66 -11.49 2.08
N SER A 502 1.47 -11.82 1.54
CA SER A 502 0.29 -10.92 1.52
C SER A 502 -0.14 -10.46 2.93
N ASP A 503 -0.41 -11.39 3.84
CA ASP A 503 -0.73 -11.10 5.25
C ASP A 503 -0.34 -12.28 6.15
N TYR A 504 0.89 -12.25 6.67
CA TYR A 504 1.40 -13.33 7.50
C TYR A 504 0.70 -13.41 8.87
N TYR A 505 0.44 -12.28 9.52
CA TYR A 505 -0.03 -12.22 10.90
C TYR A 505 -1.55 -12.18 11.06
N GLY A 506 -2.30 -12.01 9.97
CA GLY A 506 -3.76 -11.95 10.01
C GLY A 506 -4.29 -10.72 10.77
N ASN A 507 -3.48 -9.66 10.86
CA ASN A 507 -3.73 -8.48 11.70
C ASN A 507 -4.58 -7.40 10.99
N ARG A 508 -5.35 -7.79 9.97
CA ARG A 508 -6.21 -6.90 9.15
C ARG A 508 -7.27 -6.13 9.94
N ASP A 509 -7.68 -6.63 11.11
CA ASP A 509 -8.65 -5.96 12.00
C ASP A 509 -7.95 -5.04 13.06
N GLY A 510 -6.63 -4.87 12.96
CA GLY A 510 -5.81 -4.02 13.81
C GLY A 510 -4.47 -4.67 14.18
N GLU A 511 -3.41 -3.89 14.10
CA GLU A 511 -2.00 -4.29 14.32
C GLU A 511 -1.68 -4.83 15.73
N ALA A 512 -2.48 -4.43 16.72
CA ALA A 512 -2.41 -4.92 18.09
C ALA A 512 -3.11 -6.28 18.28
N GLN A 513 -3.45 -6.99 17.19
CA GLN A 513 -3.99 -8.35 17.20
C GLN A 513 -3.31 -9.20 16.13
N ILE A 514 -2.80 -10.36 16.52
CA ILE A 514 -2.38 -11.42 15.60
C ILE A 514 -3.50 -12.45 15.56
N ASP A 515 -4.01 -12.75 14.37
CA ASP A 515 -5.05 -13.76 14.15
C ASP A 515 -4.67 -14.62 12.95
N TYR A 516 -3.82 -15.61 13.18
CA TYR A 516 -3.30 -16.47 12.11
C TYR A 516 -4.38 -17.24 11.34
N SER A 517 -5.61 -17.34 11.86
CA SER A 517 -6.73 -17.94 11.11
C SER A 517 -7.13 -17.09 9.91
N LYS A 518 -6.89 -15.78 9.97
CA LYS A 518 -7.20 -14.78 8.95
C LYS A 518 -6.03 -14.48 8.00
N SER A 519 -4.86 -15.08 8.22
CA SER A 519 -3.68 -14.89 7.37
C SER A 519 -3.98 -15.16 5.89
N ASP A 520 -3.30 -14.42 5.03
CA ASP A 520 -3.29 -14.59 3.59
C ASP A 520 -1.88 -14.97 3.15
N CYS A 521 -1.73 -16.23 2.72
CA CYS A 521 -0.44 -16.86 2.52
C CYS A 521 -0.01 -16.83 1.06
N GLY A 522 -0.32 -15.75 0.32
CA GLY A 522 0.22 -15.49 -1.01
C GLY A 522 1.69 -15.10 -0.92
N TYR A 523 2.59 -15.89 -1.52
CA TYR A 523 4.03 -15.68 -1.45
C TYR A 523 4.66 -15.26 -2.79
N GLY A 524 5.66 -14.37 -2.68
CA GLY A 524 6.61 -14.06 -3.74
C GLY A 524 6.02 -13.35 -4.95
N ILE A 525 6.80 -13.30 -6.02
CA ILE A 525 6.62 -12.42 -7.18
C ILE A 525 5.31 -12.61 -7.94
N GLY A 526 4.76 -13.83 -7.94
CA GLY A 526 3.45 -14.17 -8.51
C GLY A 526 2.34 -14.41 -7.48
N GLN A 527 2.54 -14.06 -6.20
CA GLN A 527 1.54 -14.21 -5.13
C GLN A 527 0.90 -15.62 -5.06
N VAL A 528 1.72 -16.67 -5.15
CA VAL A 528 1.26 -18.06 -5.10
C VAL A 528 0.67 -18.35 -3.71
N THR A 529 -0.64 -18.62 -3.66
CA THR A 529 -1.41 -18.70 -2.40
C THR A 529 -1.88 -20.11 -2.06
N ASP A 530 -2.46 -20.82 -3.02
CA ASP A 530 -2.90 -22.19 -2.81
C ASP A 530 -1.71 -23.09 -2.47
N GLY A 531 -1.87 -24.00 -1.51
CA GLY A 531 -0.77 -24.86 -1.08
C GLY A 531 0.21 -24.24 -0.08
N MET A 532 0.12 -22.94 0.23
CA MET A 532 1.09 -22.24 1.07
C MET A 532 0.67 -22.08 2.55
N ARG A 533 -0.48 -22.63 2.93
CA ARG A 533 -0.91 -22.73 4.34
C ARG A 533 -0.28 -23.94 5.04
N THR A 534 -0.04 -23.80 6.34
CA THR A 534 0.41 -24.89 7.21
C THR A 534 -0.56 -26.08 7.12
N GLY A 535 -0.02 -27.28 6.90
CA GLY A 535 -0.82 -28.51 6.78
C GLY A 535 -1.39 -28.79 5.38
N SER A 536 -1.25 -27.88 4.42
CA SER A 536 -1.62 -28.17 3.02
C SER A 536 -0.72 -29.25 2.42
N THR A 537 -1.30 -30.12 1.60
CA THR A 537 -0.62 -31.21 0.91
C THR A 537 -0.42 -30.97 -0.58
N LEU A 538 -0.88 -29.82 -1.11
CA LEU A 538 -0.72 -29.46 -2.52
C LEU A 538 0.76 -29.30 -2.90
N TYR A 539 1.55 -28.70 -2.01
CA TYR A 539 3.00 -28.55 -2.16
C TYR A 539 3.74 -29.25 -1.03
N THR A 540 4.86 -29.87 -1.38
CA THR A 540 5.83 -30.37 -0.38
C THR A 540 6.50 -29.20 0.35
N ARG A 541 7.11 -29.47 1.51
CA ARG A 541 7.85 -28.45 2.26
C ARG A 541 8.96 -27.78 1.43
N SER A 542 9.67 -28.56 0.62
CA SER A 542 10.70 -28.05 -0.29
C SER A 542 10.14 -27.12 -1.35
N GLN A 543 8.99 -27.46 -1.94
CA GLN A 543 8.29 -26.59 -2.87
C GLN A 543 7.83 -25.29 -2.21
N GLN A 544 7.24 -25.34 -1.02
CA GLN A 544 6.81 -24.14 -0.30
C GLN A 544 8.00 -23.19 -0.03
N ILE A 545 9.13 -23.72 0.44
CA ILE A 545 10.33 -22.89 0.66
C ILE A 545 10.85 -22.30 -0.65
N ALA A 546 10.92 -23.08 -1.73
CA ALA A 546 11.35 -22.57 -3.04
C ALA A 546 10.43 -21.47 -3.57
N LEU A 547 9.10 -21.61 -3.46
CA LEU A 547 8.13 -20.58 -3.84
C LEU A 547 8.32 -19.28 -3.06
N ALA A 548 8.69 -19.38 -1.78
CA ALA A 548 8.91 -18.21 -0.94
C ALA A 548 10.29 -17.55 -1.15
N THR A 549 11.30 -18.27 -1.66
CA THR A 549 12.70 -17.79 -1.66
C THR A 549 13.34 -17.62 -3.05
N ASP A 550 12.98 -18.42 -4.05
CA ASP A 550 13.53 -18.38 -5.40
C ASP A 550 12.50 -17.81 -6.39
N TYR A 551 12.79 -16.62 -6.92
CA TYR A 551 11.93 -15.93 -7.89
C TYR A 551 11.64 -16.79 -9.12
N ALA A 552 12.60 -17.61 -9.60
CA ALA A 552 12.43 -18.44 -10.79
C ALA A 552 11.48 -19.63 -10.53
N ALA A 553 11.53 -20.19 -9.32
CA ALA A 553 10.60 -21.24 -8.89
C ALA A 553 9.18 -20.69 -8.74
N ASN A 554 9.03 -19.51 -8.14
CA ASN A 554 7.75 -18.82 -8.01
C ASN A 554 7.15 -18.48 -9.39
N ILE A 555 7.93 -17.94 -10.33
CA ILE A 555 7.51 -17.67 -11.71
C ILE A 555 7.02 -18.94 -12.41
N SER A 556 7.69 -20.08 -12.21
CA SER A 556 7.27 -21.37 -12.79
C SER A 556 5.89 -21.80 -12.29
N ALA A 557 5.61 -21.63 -10.99
CA ALA A 557 4.29 -21.93 -10.42
C ALA A 557 3.23 -20.90 -10.83
N ALA A 558 3.55 -19.61 -10.84
CA ALA A 558 2.65 -18.55 -11.31
C ALA A 558 2.23 -18.76 -12.77
N MET A 559 3.15 -19.18 -13.63
CA MET A 559 2.84 -19.58 -15.00
C MET A 559 1.87 -20.75 -15.05
N ASN A 560 2.08 -21.80 -14.24
CA ASN A 560 1.16 -22.94 -14.18
C ASN A 560 -0.23 -22.53 -13.71
N ILE A 561 -0.36 -21.63 -12.74
CA ILE A 561 -1.66 -21.08 -12.32
C ILE A 561 -2.36 -20.42 -13.50
N LEU A 562 -1.65 -19.59 -14.29
CA LEU A 562 -2.25 -18.94 -15.46
C LEU A 562 -2.66 -19.95 -16.55
N ILE A 563 -1.85 -20.99 -16.79
CA ILE A 563 -2.19 -22.09 -17.70
C ILE A 563 -3.42 -22.83 -17.20
N ASP A 564 -3.51 -23.12 -15.90
CA ASP A 564 -4.66 -23.77 -15.29
C ASP A 564 -5.91 -22.92 -15.45
N LYS A 565 -5.82 -21.60 -15.29
CA LYS A 565 -6.95 -20.68 -15.53
C LYS A 565 -7.40 -20.65 -16.99
N TRP A 566 -6.46 -20.65 -17.93
CA TRP A 566 -6.79 -20.82 -19.35
C TRP A 566 -7.51 -22.14 -19.60
N ASN A 567 -6.99 -23.24 -19.05
CA ASN A 567 -7.53 -24.59 -19.22
C ASN A 567 -8.91 -24.76 -18.56
N GLU A 568 -9.13 -24.14 -17.40
CA GLU A 568 -10.42 -24.09 -16.71
C GLU A 568 -11.46 -23.36 -17.56
N VAL A 569 -11.15 -22.15 -18.04
CA VAL A 569 -12.06 -21.29 -18.83
C VAL A 569 -12.38 -21.91 -20.19
N SER A 570 -11.34 -22.27 -20.96
CA SER A 570 -11.49 -22.84 -22.31
C SER A 570 -11.98 -24.29 -22.29
N GLY A 571 -11.89 -24.95 -21.13
CA GLY A 571 -12.15 -26.36 -20.99
C GLY A 571 -13.45 -26.76 -20.33
N ASP A 572 -14.17 -25.79 -19.76
CA ASP A 572 -15.50 -25.99 -19.22
C ASP A 572 -16.52 -26.38 -20.31
N ASN A 573 -17.73 -26.79 -19.91
CA ASN A 573 -18.79 -27.15 -20.84
C ASN A 573 -20.15 -26.52 -20.47
N PRO A 574 -20.58 -25.46 -21.18
CA PRO A 574 -19.95 -24.89 -22.38
C PRO A 574 -18.64 -24.13 -22.04
N ALA A 575 -17.70 -24.17 -22.98
CA ALA A 575 -16.44 -23.43 -22.86
C ALA A 575 -16.69 -21.92 -23.01
N SER A 576 -15.78 -21.11 -22.45
CA SER A 576 -15.75 -19.67 -22.69
C SER A 576 -14.49 -19.29 -23.46
N SER A 577 -14.60 -18.32 -24.37
CA SER A 577 -13.47 -17.91 -25.21
C SER A 577 -13.49 -16.44 -25.61
N VAL A 578 -12.31 -15.96 -26.02
CA VAL A 578 -12.10 -14.60 -26.54
C VAL A 578 -11.49 -14.68 -27.95
N ASN A 579 -12.04 -13.88 -28.86
CA ASN A 579 -11.73 -13.80 -30.29
C ASN A 579 -11.71 -15.18 -30.96
N ASN A 580 -10.54 -15.66 -31.39
CA ASN A 580 -10.35 -16.95 -32.05
C ASN A 580 -9.84 -18.05 -31.11
N ASN A 581 -9.79 -17.79 -29.79
CA ASN A 581 -9.32 -18.70 -28.75
C ASN A 581 -7.90 -19.28 -28.97
N ASP A 582 -7.07 -18.63 -29.78
CA ASP A 582 -5.70 -19.05 -30.05
C ASP A 582 -4.76 -18.45 -28.98
N PRO A 583 -4.08 -19.27 -28.17
CA PRO A 583 -3.24 -18.80 -27.06
C PRO A 583 -2.01 -18.02 -27.52
N THR A 584 -1.70 -17.98 -28.82
CA THR A 584 -0.64 -17.15 -29.39
C THR A 584 -0.89 -15.65 -29.19
N TRP A 585 -2.14 -15.23 -29.03
CA TRP A 585 -2.53 -13.82 -28.98
C TRP A 585 -2.81 -13.37 -27.54
N ILE A 586 -2.16 -12.29 -27.12
CA ILE A 586 -2.25 -11.75 -25.76
C ILE A 586 -3.70 -11.44 -25.37
N GLU A 587 -4.44 -10.79 -26.26
CA GLU A 587 -5.83 -10.38 -26.04
C GLU A 587 -6.77 -11.55 -25.70
N ASN A 588 -6.46 -12.77 -26.17
CA ASN A 588 -7.31 -13.94 -25.94
C ASN A 588 -7.24 -14.44 -24.50
N TRP A 589 -6.19 -14.09 -23.75
CA TRP A 589 -6.01 -14.50 -22.36
C TRP A 589 -6.82 -13.66 -21.36
N PHE A 590 -7.61 -12.69 -21.82
CA PHE A 590 -8.33 -11.74 -20.94
C PHE A 590 -9.14 -12.43 -19.82
N LEU A 591 -9.81 -13.54 -20.12
CA LEU A 591 -10.58 -14.31 -19.15
C LEU A 591 -9.70 -15.13 -18.18
N ALA A 592 -8.59 -15.67 -18.66
CA ALA A 592 -7.64 -16.39 -17.81
C ALA A 592 -6.99 -15.44 -16.79
N VAL A 593 -6.67 -14.21 -17.22
CA VAL A 593 -6.19 -13.14 -16.34
C VAL A 593 -7.23 -12.73 -15.31
N TRP A 594 -8.49 -12.61 -15.72
CA TRP A 594 -9.60 -12.34 -14.80
C TRP A 594 -9.69 -13.45 -13.74
N ALA A 595 -9.64 -14.71 -14.17
CA ALA A 595 -9.68 -15.87 -13.30
C ALA A 595 -8.42 -16.05 -12.44
N TYR A 596 -7.27 -15.47 -12.85
CA TYR A 596 -6.04 -15.48 -12.04
C TYR A 596 -6.25 -14.73 -10.71
N ASN A 597 -6.99 -13.61 -10.76
CA ASN A 597 -7.21 -12.76 -9.59
C ASN A 597 -8.35 -13.24 -8.68
N SER A 598 -9.50 -13.59 -9.26
CA SER A 598 -10.72 -13.91 -8.49
C SER A 598 -11.14 -15.37 -8.57
N GLY A 599 -10.43 -16.21 -9.32
CA GLY A 599 -10.82 -17.59 -9.60
C GLY A 599 -11.83 -17.72 -10.75
N TYR A 600 -12.10 -18.98 -11.13
CA TYR A 600 -13.12 -19.38 -12.10
C TYR A 600 -14.11 -20.35 -11.44
N HIS A 601 -15.40 -20.08 -11.56
CA HIS A 601 -16.45 -20.94 -11.01
C HIS A 601 -16.95 -21.88 -12.11
N SER A 602 -16.51 -23.14 -12.10
CA SER A 602 -16.85 -24.08 -13.18
C SER A 602 -18.27 -24.63 -13.09
N THR A 603 -18.78 -25.15 -14.22
CA THR A 603 -20.08 -25.82 -14.29
C THR A 603 -20.22 -27.01 -13.31
N ALA A 604 -19.10 -27.65 -12.96
CA ALA A 604 -19.08 -28.72 -11.96
C ALA A 604 -19.51 -28.27 -10.56
N TYR A 605 -19.34 -26.98 -10.24
CA TYR A 605 -19.73 -26.38 -8.97
C TYR A 605 -21.02 -25.55 -9.06
N ALA A 606 -21.62 -25.41 -10.24
CA ALA A 606 -22.76 -24.54 -10.49
C ALA A 606 -23.99 -24.84 -9.61
N SER A 607 -24.13 -26.07 -9.09
CA SER A 607 -25.20 -26.42 -8.13
C SER A 607 -25.12 -25.64 -6.82
N HIS A 608 -23.95 -25.12 -6.46
CA HIS A 608 -23.74 -24.25 -5.28
C HIS A 608 -24.03 -22.78 -5.57
N SER A 609 -24.29 -22.44 -6.84
CA SER A 609 -24.44 -21.07 -7.36
C SER A 609 -25.71 -20.92 -8.21
N GLU A 610 -26.78 -21.63 -7.82
CA GLU A 610 -28.10 -21.63 -8.51
C GLU A 610 -28.02 -21.90 -10.03
N GLY A 611 -27.04 -22.70 -10.47
CA GLY A 611 -26.83 -23.04 -11.88
C GLY A 611 -25.92 -22.07 -12.64
N ASN A 612 -25.37 -21.05 -12.00
CA ASN A 612 -24.49 -20.07 -12.62
C ASN A 612 -23.01 -20.46 -12.48
N PHE A 613 -22.20 -20.03 -13.45
CA PHE A 613 -20.79 -20.38 -13.59
C PHE A 613 -20.08 -19.29 -14.40
N GLY A 614 -18.75 -19.29 -14.40
CA GLY A 614 -17.93 -18.33 -15.14
C GLY A 614 -16.99 -17.52 -14.24
N VAL A 615 -16.58 -16.36 -14.75
CA VAL A 615 -15.74 -15.40 -14.02
C VAL A 615 -16.58 -14.38 -13.24
N GLY A 616 -16.15 -14.05 -12.01
CA GLY A 616 -16.88 -13.20 -11.05
C GLY A 616 -17.10 -11.75 -11.49
N TYR A 617 -18.17 -11.11 -11.01
CA TYR A 617 -18.62 -9.81 -11.54
C TYR A 617 -17.76 -8.61 -11.10
N LEU A 618 -17.03 -8.67 -9.97
CA LEU A 618 -16.14 -7.59 -9.53
C LEU A 618 -15.16 -7.16 -10.61
N ASN A 619 -14.58 -8.11 -11.34
CA ASN A 619 -13.56 -7.86 -12.36
C ASN A 619 -14.16 -7.59 -13.76
N ASN A 620 -15.49 -7.51 -13.87
CA ASN A 620 -16.17 -7.15 -15.11
C ASN A 620 -15.96 -5.68 -15.45
N PRO A 621 -15.46 -5.33 -16.64
CA PRO A 621 -15.32 -3.93 -17.06
C PRO A 621 -16.64 -3.12 -17.04
N ALA A 622 -17.80 -3.80 -17.10
CA ALA A 622 -19.12 -3.18 -16.99
C ALA A 622 -19.56 -2.89 -15.54
N ASN A 623 -18.81 -3.34 -14.53
CA ASN A 623 -19.10 -3.09 -13.13
C ASN A 623 -19.06 -1.56 -12.83
N PRO A 624 -20.14 -0.97 -12.30
CA PRO A 624 -20.21 0.46 -12.00
C PRO A 624 -19.37 0.89 -10.78
N SER A 625 -18.65 -0.04 -10.14
CA SER A 625 -17.56 0.25 -9.20
C SER A 625 -16.34 0.90 -9.87
N TYR A 626 -16.22 0.77 -11.20
CA TYR A 626 -15.24 1.46 -12.03
C TYR A 626 -15.92 2.61 -12.78
N PRO A 627 -15.28 3.80 -12.90
CA PRO A 627 -15.90 4.91 -13.59
C PRO A 627 -16.13 4.57 -15.07
N ALA A 628 -17.36 4.75 -15.55
CA ALA A 628 -17.73 4.42 -16.92
C ALA A 628 -17.04 5.34 -17.95
N ASN A 629 -16.46 6.48 -17.57
CA ASN A 629 -15.75 7.39 -18.46
C ASN A 629 -14.21 7.20 -18.45
N ARG A 630 -13.70 6.09 -17.89
CA ARG A 630 -12.25 5.82 -17.81
C ARG A 630 -11.63 5.46 -19.16
N GLU A 631 -10.47 6.02 -19.46
CA GLU A 631 -9.64 5.63 -20.60
C GLU A 631 -8.90 4.30 -20.30
N PRO A 632 -8.34 3.59 -21.30
CA PRO A 632 -7.50 2.43 -21.04
C PRO A 632 -6.34 2.72 -20.09
N PHE A 633 -6.15 1.87 -19.09
CA PHE A 633 -5.13 2.02 -18.04
C PHE A 633 -3.72 2.20 -18.63
N LEU A 634 -3.00 3.23 -18.19
CA LEU A 634 -1.61 3.58 -18.54
C LEU A 634 -1.34 3.98 -19.99
N ARG A 635 -2.27 3.75 -20.91
CA ARG A 635 -2.07 4.02 -22.35
C ARG A 635 -1.74 5.49 -22.63
N PHE A 636 -2.30 6.40 -21.83
CA PHE A 636 -2.10 7.85 -22.02
C PHE A 636 -1.23 8.48 -20.94
N THR A 637 -1.14 7.89 -19.74
CA THR A 637 -0.35 8.42 -18.63
C THR A 637 -0.04 7.38 -17.57
N TYR A 638 1.18 7.43 -16.99
CA TYR A 638 1.52 6.64 -15.80
C TYR A 638 0.77 7.12 -14.54
N ALA A 639 0.15 8.30 -14.57
CA ALA A 639 -0.60 8.83 -13.44
C ALA A 639 -1.79 7.93 -13.04
N ASP A 640 -2.29 7.10 -13.95
CA ASP A 640 -3.34 6.12 -13.65
C ASP A 640 -2.93 5.15 -12.53
N ALA A 641 -1.64 4.84 -12.39
CA ALA A 641 -1.10 4.00 -11.32
C ALA A 641 -1.27 4.59 -9.91
N ALA A 642 -1.60 5.89 -9.79
CA ALA A 642 -1.92 6.51 -8.50
C ALA A 642 -3.33 6.15 -8.01
N THR A 643 -4.25 5.78 -8.90
CA THR A 643 -5.63 5.37 -8.59
C THR A 643 -6.02 4.07 -9.33
N PRO A 644 -5.28 2.97 -9.10
CA PRO A 644 -5.47 1.73 -9.86
C PRO A 644 -6.84 1.10 -9.64
N SER A 645 -7.55 1.44 -8.56
CA SER A 645 -8.90 0.94 -8.29
C SER A 645 -9.97 1.46 -9.25
N HIS A 646 -9.63 2.37 -10.17
CA HIS A 646 -10.54 2.83 -11.22
C HIS A 646 -10.64 1.84 -12.39
N TRP A 647 -9.79 0.82 -12.46
CA TRP A 647 -9.83 -0.21 -13.51
C TRP A 647 -9.98 -1.60 -12.90
N SER A 648 -10.63 -2.49 -13.65
CA SER A 648 -10.69 -3.89 -13.24
C SER A 648 -9.32 -4.56 -13.37
N TYR A 649 -9.12 -5.66 -12.65
CA TYR A 649 -7.85 -6.39 -12.69
C TYR A 649 -7.37 -6.70 -14.13
N PRO A 650 -8.19 -7.32 -15.03
CA PRO A 650 -7.72 -7.61 -16.39
C PRO A 650 -7.44 -6.36 -17.22
N GLU A 651 -8.14 -5.24 -17.01
CA GLU A 651 -7.81 -3.97 -17.66
C GLU A 651 -6.41 -3.47 -17.23
N ARG A 652 -6.07 -3.61 -15.94
CA ARG A 652 -4.74 -3.22 -15.44
C ARG A 652 -3.62 -4.08 -16.00
N ILE A 653 -3.82 -5.39 -16.09
CA ILE A 653 -2.84 -6.30 -16.69
C ILE A 653 -2.59 -5.94 -18.16
N MET A 654 -3.65 -5.69 -18.93
CA MET A 654 -3.49 -5.28 -20.33
C MET A 654 -2.75 -3.94 -20.47
N GLY A 655 -2.98 -2.99 -19.55
CA GLY A 655 -2.20 -1.75 -19.47
C GLY A 655 -0.71 -1.98 -19.20
N TRP A 656 -0.36 -2.88 -18.26
CA TRP A 656 1.03 -3.26 -18.00
C TRP A 656 1.70 -4.06 -19.12
N VAL A 657 0.92 -4.78 -19.93
CA VAL A 657 1.43 -5.40 -21.16
C VAL A 657 1.84 -4.33 -22.19
N GLU A 658 1.01 -3.30 -22.39
CA GLU A 658 1.32 -2.20 -23.31
C GLU A 658 2.45 -1.30 -22.81
N THR A 659 2.41 -1.00 -21.53
CA THR A 659 3.19 0.05 -20.89
C THR A 659 3.94 -0.55 -19.69
N PRO A 660 5.14 -1.13 -19.91
CA PRO A 660 5.93 -1.74 -18.85
C PRO A 660 6.19 -0.79 -17.67
N GLN A 661 6.32 -1.35 -16.47
CA GLN A 661 6.83 -0.61 -15.32
C GLN A 661 8.19 -0.01 -15.65
N LEU A 662 8.47 1.18 -15.14
CA LEU A 662 9.78 1.80 -15.31
C LEU A 662 10.71 1.30 -14.20
N LYS A 663 11.91 0.82 -14.58
CA LYS A 663 12.97 0.28 -13.71
C LYS A 663 14.38 0.83 -14.08
N GLY A 664 15.33 0.91 -13.14
CA GLY A 664 16.70 1.42 -13.37
C GLY A 664 16.92 2.94 -13.21
N SER A 665 18.18 3.41 -13.23
CA SER A 665 18.55 4.84 -13.31
C SER A 665 19.65 5.03 -14.38
N PRO A 666 19.41 5.76 -15.49
CA PRO A 666 18.14 6.36 -15.90
C PRO A 666 17.09 5.29 -16.19
N SER A 667 15.83 5.68 -16.05
CA SER A 667 14.68 4.79 -16.20
C SER A 667 14.51 4.17 -17.57
N THR A 668 14.28 2.87 -17.59
CA THR A 668 13.90 2.11 -18.78
C THR A 668 12.70 1.21 -18.48
N GLY A 669 11.98 0.76 -19.50
CA GLY A 669 10.97 -0.28 -19.30
C GLY A 669 11.60 -1.52 -18.66
N ALA A 670 10.92 -2.10 -17.67
CA ALA A 670 11.38 -3.27 -16.91
C ALA A 670 11.49 -4.54 -17.78
N TYR A 671 10.75 -4.58 -18.88
CA TYR A 671 10.67 -5.66 -19.84
C TYR A 671 10.23 -5.15 -21.22
N ALA A 672 10.39 -5.97 -22.25
CA ALA A 672 10.01 -5.63 -23.61
C ALA A 672 8.49 -5.61 -23.84
N THR A 673 8.03 -4.62 -24.59
CA THR A 673 6.65 -4.55 -25.10
C THR A 673 6.38 -5.63 -26.17
N PRO A 674 5.13 -6.08 -26.35
CA PRO A 674 4.81 -7.14 -27.31
C PRO A 674 5.00 -6.69 -28.77
N ILE A 675 4.96 -7.65 -29.69
CA ILE A 675 4.91 -7.38 -31.14
C ILE A 675 3.47 -7.02 -31.52
N THR A 676 3.25 -5.79 -31.96
CA THR A 676 1.95 -5.31 -32.46
C THR A 676 2.02 -5.12 -33.98
N ASN A 677 1.03 -5.65 -34.70
CA ASN A 677 0.83 -5.39 -36.13
C ASN A 677 -0.38 -4.48 -36.41
N ASN A 678 -1.08 -4.08 -35.35
CA ASN A 678 -2.17 -3.12 -35.42
C ASN A 678 -1.63 -1.75 -35.86
N ILE A 679 -2.33 -1.08 -36.77
CA ILE A 679 -2.01 0.27 -37.28
C ILE A 679 -1.89 1.28 -36.13
N ALA A 680 -2.64 1.09 -35.04
CA ALA A 680 -2.61 1.96 -33.88
C ALA A 680 -1.41 1.73 -32.94
N GLY A 681 -0.64 0.66 -33.15
CA GLY A 681 0.58 0.35 -32.37
C GLY A 681 0.35 -0.14 -30.94
N HIS A 682 -0.89 -0.41 -30.53
CA HIS A 682 -1.29 -0.87 -29.19
C HIS A 682 -2.20 -2.12 -29.26
N LEU A 683 -2.48 -2.76 -28.13
CA LEU A 683 -3.39 -3.90 -28.03
C LEU A 683 -4.81 -3.50 -28.46
N SER A 684 -5.53 -4.47 -28.99
CA SER A 684 -6.98 -4.36 -29.14
C SER A 684 -7.64 -4.66 -27.81
N LEU A 685 -8.24 -3.66 -27.17
CA LEU A 685 -8.89 -3.84 -25.87
C LEU A 685 -10.42 -3.99 -26.03
N PRO A 686 -11.06 -4.82 -25.20
CA PRO A 686 -12.51 -4.91 -25.19
C PRO A 686 -13.14 -3.56 -24.82
N HIS A 687 -14.33 -3.28 -25.37
CA HIS A 687 -15.16 -2.20 -24.86
C HIS A 687 -15.65 -2.56 -23.45
N ARG A 688 -15.99 -1.57 -22.62
CA ARG A 688 -16.45 -1.83 -21.24
C ARG A 688 -17.66 -2.79 -21.18
N ASP A 689 -18.50 -2.74 -22.21
CA ASP A 689 -19.73 -3.52 -22.32
C ASP A 689 -19.54 -4.88 -23.00
N THR A 690 -18.32 -5.21 -23.46
CA THR A 690 -18.04 -6.45 -24.21
C THR A 690 -18.45 -7.70 -23.42
N PHE A 691 -18.29 -7.69 -22.10
CA PHE A 691 -18.64 -8.79 -21.19
C PHE A 691 -19.97 -8.55 -20.47
N CYS A 692 -20.92 -7.87 -21.11
CA CYS A 692 -22.24 -7.59 -20.56
C CYS A 692 -23.34 -8.07 -21.52
N SER A 693 -23.95 -9.21 -21.20
CA SER A 693 -25.01 -9.78 -22.04
C SER A 693 -26.04 -10.57 -21.21
N ALA A 694 -27.03 -11.16 -21.90
CA ALA A 694 -27.98 -12.07 -21.28
C ALA A 694 -27.32 -13.31 -20.63
N THR A 695 -26.10 -13.71 -21.04
CA THR A 695 -25.40 -14.85 -20.43
C THR A 695 -25.09 -14.64 -18.95
N ASN A 696 -24.89 -13.39 -18.54
CA ASN A 696 -24.57 -13.02 -17.17
C ASN A 696 -25.58 -12.01 -16.61
N ASN A 697 -26.84 -12.09 -17.05
CA ASN A 697 -27.94 -11.22 -16.64
C ASN A 697 -27.59 -9.72 -16.66
N CYS A 698 -26.70 -9.33 -17.58
CA CYS A 698 -26.15 -7.99 -17.68
C CYS A 698 -26.78 -7.24 -18.87
N ASN A 699 -27.12 -5.98 -18.65
CA ASN A 699 -27.65 -5.09 -19.68
C ASN A 699 -26.97 -3.71 -19.61
N ALA A 700 -26.09 -3.44 -20.59
CA ALA A 700 -25.32 -2.20 -20.68
C ALA A 700 -26.17 -0.93 -20.87
N ALA A 701 -27.45 -1.07 -21.25
CA ALA A 701 -28.36 0.08 -21.32
C ALA A 701 -28.86 0.53 -19.94
N ASN A 702 -28.71 -0.30 -18.90
CA ASN A 702 -29.13 0.02 -17.55
C ASN A 702 -28.09 0.87 -16.83
N ALA A 703 -28.55 1.69 -15.89
CA ALA A 703 -27.67 2.46 -15.02
C ALA A 703 -26.81 1.58 -14.08
N ASP A 704 -27.30 0.39 -13.77
CA ASP A 704 -26.59 -0.67 -13.06
C ASP A 704 -26.67 -1.90 -13.98
N PRO A 705 -25.56 -2.26 -14.67
CA PRO A 705 -25.62 -3.28 -15.70
C PRO A 705 -26.01 -4.66 -15.19
N CYS A 706 -25.66 -5.06 -13.96
CA CYS A 706 -26.16 -6.30 -13.34
C CYS A 706 -26.76 -6.05 -11.93
N PRO A 707 -28.05 -5.65 -11.86
CA PRO A 707 -28.77 -5.25 -10.65
C PRO A 707 -28.79 -6.22 -9.46
N ASN A 708 -28.59 -7.51 -9.72
CA ASN A 708 -28.70 -8.55 -8.68
C ASN A 708 -27.41 -8.69 -7.87
N TRP A 709 -26.27 -8.34 -8.47
CA TRP A 709 -24.92 -8.53 -7.93
C TRP A 709 -24.79 -9.82 -7.11
N ASP A 710 -24.97 -10.94 -7.79
CA ASP A 710 -24.78 -12.27 -7.26
C ASP A 710 -24.17 -13.16 -8.35
N TRP A 711 -24.12 -14.47 -8.11
CA TRP A 711 -23.60 -15.44 -9.08
C TRP A 711 -24.29 -15.35 -10.45
N SER A 712 -25.50 -14.79 -10.56
CA SER A 712 -26.18 -14.59 -11.84
C SER A 712 -25.48 -13.59 -12.75
N CYS A 713 -24.56 -12.79 -12.20
CA CYS A 713 -23.72 -11.83 -12.91
C CYS A 713 -22.38 -12.40 -13.40
N TRP A 714 -22.08 -13.67 -13.10
CA TRP A 714 -20.85 -14.32 -13.55
C TRP A 714 -20.85 -14.49 -15.06
N TRP A 715 -19.75 -14.07 -15.69
CA TRP A 715 -19.66 -14.07 -17.14
C TRP A 715 -19.09 -15.37 -17.69
N HIS A 716 -19.76 -15.88 -18.72
CA HIS A 716 -19.33 -17.03 -19.52
C HIS A 716 -19.78 -16.88 -20.98
N GLY A 717 -19.18 -17.66 -21.88
CA GLY A 717 -19.50 -17.73 -23.30
C GLY A 717 -18.37 -17.25 -24.21
N ASP A 718 -18.71 -16.97 -25.47
CA ASP A 718 -17.76 -16.55 -26.50
C ASP A 718 -17.94 -15.07 -26.85
N VAL A 719 -16.83 -14.34 -26.98
CA VAL A 719 -16.86 -12.95 -27.41
C VAL A 719 -15.75 -12.63 -28.42
N THR A 720 -16.00 -11.70 -29.34
CA THR A 720 -15.00 -11.23 -30.30
C THR A 720 -14.98 -9.71 -30.30
N PHE A 721 -13.80 -9.14 -30.08
CA PHE A 721 -13.56 -7.68 -30.17
C PHE A 721 -12.33 -7.34 -31.04
N ALA A 722 -11.56 -8.35 -31.48
CA ALA A 722 -10.40 -8.18 -32.33
C ALA A 722 -10.28 -9.30 -33.37
N ASP A 723 -9.85 -8.96 -34.58
CA ASP A 723 -9.54 -9.92 -35.64
C ASP A 723 -8.05 -10.31 -35.58
N CYS A 724 -7.72 -11.20 -34.65
CA CYS A 724 -6.35 -11.61 -34.39
C CYS A 724 -5.66 -12.21 -35.62
N SER A 725 -6.39 -13.01 -36.40
CA SER A 725 -5.89 -13.64 -37.64
C SER A 725 -5.44 -12.61 -38.69
N ASN A 726 -6.01 -11.41 -38.68
CA ASN A 726 -5.66 -10.31 -39.58
C ASN A 726 -4.77 -9.24 -38.91
N GLY A 727 -4.07 -9.61 -37.82
CA GLY A 727 -3.03 -8.77 -37.21
C GLY A 727 -3.54 -7.70 -36.25
N ALA A 728 -4.80 -7.76 -35.81
CA ALA A 728 -5.34 -6.82 -34.83
C ALA A 728 -4.84 -7.08 -33.40
N CYS A 729 -4.34 -8.29 -33.13
CA CYS A 729 -3.88 -8.72 -31.81
C CYS A 729 -2.35 -8.74 -31.71
N ALA A 730 -1.84 -8.66 -30.49
CA ALA A 730 -0.42 -8.66 -30.22
C ALA A 730 0.13 -10.05 -29.90
N LYS A 731 1.42 -10.23 -30.17
CA LYS A 731 2.17 -11.47 -29.97
C LYS A 731 3.33 -11.27 -29.02
N GLU A 732 3.80 -12.39 -28.50
CA GLU A 732 5.01 -12.46 -27.70
C GLU A 732 6.22 -11.80 -28.39
N LYS A 733 7.04 -11.13 -27.58
CA LYS A 733 8.39 -10.71 -27.94
C LYS A 733 9.38 -11.19 -26.88
N LEU A 734 10.22 -12.17 -27.20
CA LEU A 734 11.27 -12.59 -26.28
C LEU A 734 12.47 -11.64 -26.36
N THR A 735 12.99 -11.26 -25.19
CA THR A 735 14.29 -10.59 -25.06
C THR A 735 15.40 -11.64 -24.96
N TYR A 736 15.14 -12.76 -24.28
CA TYR A 736 16.06 -13.85 -24.04
C TYR A 736 15.63 -15.11 -24.81
N GLY A 737 16.41 -15.46 -25.85
CA GLY A 737 16.19 -16.65 -26.65
C GLY A 737 16.47 -17.97 -25.91
N ALA A 738 16.24 -19.09 -26.59
CA ALA A 738 16.53 -20.42 -26.05
C ALA A 738 18.01 -20.59 -25.68
N GLY A 739 18.28 -21.12 -24.48
CA GLY A 739 19.65 -21.37 -24.00
C GLY A 739 20.38 -20.13 -23.49
N ALA A 740 19.69 -18.98 -23.37
CA ALA A 740 20.25 -17.81 -22.70
C ALA A 740 20.55 -18.14 -21.23
N ALA A 741 21.77 -17.83 -20.79
CA ALA A 741 22.15 -17.97 -19.39
C ALA A 741 21.39 -16.96 -18.52
N GLU A 742 21.17 -17.32 -17.24
CA GLU A 742 20.63 -16.40 -16.24
C GLU A 742 21.49 -15.13 -16.19
N PRO A 743 20.89 -13.95 -16.42
CA PRO A 743 21.63 -12.69 -16.34
C PRO A 743 22.23 -12.52 -14.95
N GLY A 744 23.40 -11.87 -14.90
CA GLY A 744 23.94 -11.38 -13.64
C GLY A 744 22.97 -10.38 -13.00
N VAL A 745 22.85 -10.46 -11.67
CA VAL A 745 22.04 -9.51 -10.92
C VAL A 745 22.62 -8.10 -11.03
N GLN A 746 21.75 -7.14 -11.29
CA GLN A 746 22.09 -5.72 -11.23
C GLN A 746 21.91 -5.24 -9.79
N ARG A 747 22.98 -5.34 -8.99
CA ARG A 747 22.96 -4.96 -7.57
C ARG A 747 22.84 -3.45 -7.40
N ILE A 748 22.17 -3.05 -6.32
CA ILE A 748 22.08 -1.64 -5.93
C ILE A 748 23.23 -1.25 -5.02
N TYR A 749 23.51 -2.09 -4.02
CA TYR A 749 24.63 -1.94 -3.12
C TYR A 749 25.66 -3.03 -3.42
N ASP A 750 26.92 -2.60 -3.56
CA ASP A 750 28.02 -3.54 -3.69
C ASP A 750 28.24 -4.22 -2.35
N ARG A 751 28.49 -5.53 -2.38
CA ARG A 751 28.80 -6.29 -1.16
C ARG A 751 30.22 -5.98 -0.74
N ASP A 752 30.41 -5.52 0.50
CA ASP A 752 31.73 -5.48 1.12
C ASP A 752 32.05 -6.82 1.81
N CYS A 753 33.23 -7.36 1.52
CA CYS A 753 33.80 -8.54 2.17
C CYS A 753 35.10 -8.21 2.91
N SER A 754 35.38 -6.93 3.12
CA SER A 754 36.49 -6.47 3.93
C SER A 754 36.33 -7.01 5.36
N ARG A 755 37.45 -7.45 5.93
CA ARG A 755 37.50 -7.88 7.33
C ARG A 755 37.97 -6.69 8.14
N ILE A 756 37.27 -6.38 9.22
CA ILE A 756 37.82 -5.45 10.20
C ILE A 756 39.12 -6.02 10.73
N ASP A 757 40.20 -5.26 10.59
CA ASP A 757 41.48 -5.60 11.15
C ASP A 757 41.91 -4.58 12.22
N ALA A 758 42.90 -4.96 13.03
CA ALA A 758 43.39 -4.11 14.10
C ALA A 758 44.10 -2.84 13.59
N SER A 759 44.32 -2.69 12.28
CA SER A 759 44.98 -1.56 11.62
C SER A 759 44.03 -0.56 10.96
N ASP A 760 42.73 -0.88 10.86
CA ASP A 760 41.68 0.03 10.39
C ASP A 760 41.50 1.27 11.31
N ASP A 761 42.04 1.22 12.52
CA ASP A 761 42.19 2.38 13.40
C ASP A 761 43.65 2.84 13.50
N THR A 762 44.00 3.87 12.72
CA THR A 762 45.33 4.51 12.77
C THR A 762 45.53 5.42 13.98
N SER A 763 44.51 5.60 14.83
CA SER A 763 44.52 6.52 15.98
C SER A 763 44.70 5.84 17.33
N HIS A 764 44.66 4.51 17.39
CA HIS A 764 44.88 3.70 18.59
C HIS A 764 46.02 2.70 18.35
N ASP A 765 46.77 2.34 19.40
CA ASP A 765 47.92 1.42 19.30
C ASP A 765 47.41 -0.01 19.58
N PRO A 766 47.00 -0.78 18.55
CA PRO A 766 46.42 -2.11 18.74
C PRO A 766 47.45 -3.03 19.41
N LEU A 767 47.03 -3.82 20.40
CA LEU A 767 47.90 -4.82 21.04
C LEU A 767 48.25 -6.00 20.11
N GLY A 768 47.84 -5.96 18.82
CA GLY A 768 48.15 -6.96 17.81
C GLY A 768 47.38 -8.29 17.94
N GLY A 769 46.25 -8.30 18.66
CA GLY A 769 45.37 -9.47 18.81
C GLY A 769 44.28 -9.56 17.72
N PRO A 770 43.75 -10.75 17.42
CA PRO A 770 42.61 -10.89 16.49
C PRO A 770 41.37 -10.18 17.06
N ALA A 771 40.59 -9.54 16.19
CA ALA A 771 39.31 -8.96 16.56
C ALA A 771 38.31 -10.06 16.94
N THR A 772 37.67 -9.92 18.10
CA THR A 772 36.50 -10.74 18.46
C THR A 772 35.29 -10.14 17.79
N VAL A 773 34.66 -10.84 16.83
CA VAL A 773 33.49 -10.32 16.11
C VAL A 773 32.25 -11.09 16.52
N VAL A 774 31.27 -10.36 17.06
CA VAL A 774 29.93 -10.86 17.37
C VAL A 774 29.00 -10.52 16.21
N TYR A 775 28.63 -11.54 15.46
CA TYR A 775 27.70 -11.44 14.33
C TYR A 775 26.24 -11.39 14.81
N ASP A 776 25.35 -10.84 13.99
CA ASP A 776 23.92 -10.70 14.28
C ASP A 776 23.10 -11.99 14.05
N LEU A 777 23.75 -13.07 13.58
CA LEU A 777 23.27 -14.44 13.75
C LEU A 777 24.29 -15.30 14.50
N ASN A 778 23.80 -16.20 15.35
CA ASN A 778 24.66 -17.14 16.08
C ASN A 778 25.25 -18.26 15.19
N ASP A 779 24.71 -18.44 13.98
CA ASP A 779 25.17 -19.43 13.01
C ASP A 779 25.42 -18.72 11.67
N THR A 780 26.69 -18.39 11.41
CA THR A 780 27.11 -17.67 10.21
C THR A 780 26.90 -18.48 8.93
N SER A 781 26.61 -19.78 9.02
CA SER A 781 26.26 -20.59 7.84
C SER A 781 24.91 -20.20 7.22
N GLN A 782 24.10 -19.41 7.92
CA GLN A 782 22.77 -18.94 7.51
C GLN A 782 22.81 -17.67 6.66
N TYR A 783 23.97 -17.02 6.50
CA TYR A 783 24.12 -15.81 5.69
C TYR A 783 23.97 -16.17 4.20
N ALA A 784 22.76 -16.00 3.67
CA ALA A 784 22.38 -16.43 2.32
C ALA A 784 23.26 -15.82 1.22
N LEU A 785 23.63 -14.55 1.39
CA LEU A 785 24.50 -13.80 0.47
C LEU A 785 25.92 -13.57 1.00
N GLY A 786 26.29 -14.26 2.09
CA GLY A 786 27.51 -13.94 2.78
C GLY A 786 28.79 -14.24 2.02
N CYS A 787 29.86 -13.59 2.47
CA CYS A 787 31.18 -13.73 1.87
C CYS A 787 31.71 -15.17 2.06
N SER A 788 32.69 -15.55 1.23
CA SER A 788 33.27 -16.89 1.32
C SER A 788 34.09 -17.04 2.62
N ASN A 789 33.99 -18.21 3.28
CA ASN A 789 34.73 -18.55 4.50
C ASN A 789 34.45 -17.61 5.70
N LEU A 790 33.17 -17.39 6.02
CA LEU A 790 32.79 -16.69 7.24
C LEU A 790 33.34 -17.41 8.48
N PRO A 791 34.06 -16.70 9.38
CA PRO A 791 34.41 -17.23 10.69
C PRO A 791 33.17 -17.65 11.49
N ALA A 792 33.40 -18.47 12.51
CA ALA A 792 32.38 -18.69 13.53
C ALA A 792 32.10 -17.38 14.28
N ASN A 793 30.92 -17.29 14.88
CA ASN A 793 30.60 -16.17 15.74
C ASN A 793 31.41 -16.26 17.05
N ASP A 794 32.23 -15.25 17.34
CA ASP A 794 33.09 -15.20 18.54
C ASP A 794 32.34 -14.59 19.73
N GLY A 795 31.16 -15.14 19.98
CA GLY A 795 30.24 -14.69 21.02
C GLY A 795 28.80 -15.06 20.69
N LYS A 796 27.88 -14.29 21.25
CA LYS A 796 26.45 -14.52 21.13
C LYS A 796 25.70 -13.23 20.85
N PHE A 797 24.89 -13.26 19.80
CA PHE A 797 23.85 -12.27 19.58
C PHE A 797 22.50 -12.78 20.05
N THR A 798 21.70 -11.89 20.65
CA THR A 798 20.29 -12.17 20.93
C THR A 798 19.42 -11.00 20.56
N LEU A 799 18.36 -11.29 19.80
CA LEU A 799 17.26 -10.37 19.58
C LEU A 799 16.12 -10.72 20.54
N ARG A 800 15.67 -9.75 21.34
CA ARG A 800 14.62 -9.92 22.33
C ARG A 800 13.42 -9.06 22.00
N PHE A 801 12.25 -9.67 22.07
CA PHE A 801 10.98 -8.99 21.92
C PHE A 801 10.29 -8.91 23.28
N SER A 802 9.80 -7.74 23.64
CA SER A 802 8.96 -7.56 24.81
C SER A 802 7.57 -8.23 24.67
N SER A 803 7.14 -8.46 23.43
CA SER A 803 5.91 -9.18 23.07
C SER A 803 5.97 -9.68 21.61
N GLN A 804 5.03 -10.52 21.21
CA GLN A 804 4.89 -10.99 19.82
C GLN A 804 4.65 -9.86 18.80
N PHE A 805 4.19 -8.68 19.24
CA PHE A 805 3.95 -7.55 18.34
C PHE A 805 5.25 -6.94 17.78
N GLY A 806 6.36 -7.07 18.51
CA GLY A 806 7.68 -6.68 17.99
C GLY A 806 8.08 -7.50 16.75
N LEU A 807 7.50 -8.68 16.52
CA LEU A 807 7.78 -9.49 15.33
C LEU A 807 7.23 -8.87 14.05
N ILE A 808 6.12 -8.14 14.14
CA ILE A 808 5.42 -7.56 12.98
C ILE A 808 6.35 -6.59 12.24
N ASP A 809 7.00 -5.72 13.00
CA ASP A 809 7.88 -4.67 12.48
C ASP A 809 9.38 -5.02 12.59
N THR A 810 9.71 -6.30 12.80
CA THR A 810 11.09 -6.77 12.72
C THR A 810 11.32 -7.42 11.38
N HIS A 811 12.42 -7.05 10.74
CA HIS A 811 12.75 -7.43 9.39
C HIS A 811 14.20 -7.92 9.30
N GLN A 812 14.49 -8.69 8.26
CA GLN A 812 15.85 -9.13 7.91
C GLN A 812 16.18 -8.76 6.47
N ALA A 813 17.44 -8.42 6.22
CA ALA A 813 17.97 -8.14 4.89
C ALA A 813 19.36 -8.75 4.72
N GLY A 814 19.70 -9.16 3.50
CA GLY A 814 21.01 -9.67 3.09
C GLY A 814 22.02 -8.53 2.86
N ALA A 815 22.02 -7.56 3.76
CA ALA A 815 22.84 -6.35 3.75
C ALA A 815 23.83 -6.38 4.92
N GLY A 816 24.61 -5.33 5.09
CA GLY A 816 25.50 -5.18 6.25
C GLY A 816 26.66 -6.18 6.27
N TYR A 817 27.28 -6.32 7.44
CA TYR A 817 28.54 -7.04 7.55
C TYR A 817 28.37 -8.49 7.17
N ASP A 818 29.13 -8.93 6.16
CA ASP A 818 29.06 -10.28 5.64
C ASP A 818 27.66 -10.71 5.13
N GLY A 819 26.71 -9.78 4.92
CA GLY A 819 25.46 -10.03 4.18
C GLY A 819 24.27 -10.57 4.99
N HIS A 820 24.11 -10.14 6.24
CA HIS A 820 22.85 -10.22 6.98
C HIS A 820 22.72 -9.08 8.02
N ILE A 821 21.53 -8.52 8.17
CA ILE A 821 21.13 -7.63 9.28
C ILE A 821 19.72 -7.95 9.76
N TRP A 822 19.45 -7.59 11.01
CA TRP A 822 18.09 -7.31 11.50
C TRP A 822 17.83 -5.81 11.52
N PHE A 823 16.61 -5.37 11.26
CA PHE A 823 16.21 -3.98 11.49
C PHE A 823 14.72 -3.86 11.86
N THR A 824 14.35 -2.72 12.40
CA THR A 824 12.99 -2.36 12.82
C THR A 824 12.84 -0.85 12.81
N HIS A 825 11.64 -0.29 12.99
CA HIS A 825 11.50 1.15 13.15
C HIS A 825 11.69 1.58 14.62
N THR A 826 12.16 2.81 14.81
CA THR A 826 12.20 3.43 16.14
C THR A 826 10.80 3.81 16.64
N VAL A 827 10.51 3.50 17.90
CA VAL A 827 9.23 3.82 18.54
C VAL A 827 9.44 4.85 19.66
N GLU A 828 8.57 5.86 19.72
CA GLU A 828 8.63 6.91 20.74
C GLU A 828 8.41 6.34 22.16
N ARG A 829 9.14 6.86 23.15
CA ARG A 829 8.92 6.58 24.57
C ARG A 829 7.75 7.42 25.10
N ASP A 830 6.63 6.77 25.42
CA ASP A 830 5.47 7.46 26.01
C ASP A 830 5.81 8.01 27.43
N PHE A 831 5.77 9.34 27.59
CA PHE A 831 6.00 10.03 28.87
C PHE A 831 4.76 10.05 29.78
N THR A 832 3.60 9.55 29.33
CA THR A 832 2.33 9.66 30.07
C THR A 832 2.06 8.52 31.07
N GLY A 833 3.00 7.59 31.25
CA GLY A 833 2.91 6.52 32.25
C GLY A 833 2.05 5.32 31.84
N ILE A 834 1.68 5.21 30.56
CA ILE A 834 0.96 4.07 29.98
C ILE A 834 1.93 3.27 29.08
N PRO A 835 2.21 1.97 29.33
CA PRO A 835 3.35 1.26 28.75
C PRO A 835 3.05 0.60 27.38
N THR A 836 2.42 1.29 26.45
CA THR A 836 1.91 0.66 25.20
C THR A 836 2.96 0.55 24.10
N ASN A 837 3.91 1.47 24.05
CA ASN A 837 5.00 1.43 23.06
C ASN A 837 6.06 0.36 23.42
N LYS A 838 6.05 -0.10 24.69
CA LYS A 838 6.90 -1.22 25.09
C LYS A 838 6.55 -2.51 24.38
N PHE A 839 5.34 -2.73 23.86
CA PHE A 839 4.99 -4.01 23.18
C PHE A 839 5.76 -4.23 21.86
N TYR A 840 6.18 -3.14 21.21
CA TYR A 840 6.97 -3.14 19.97
C TYR A 840 8.47 -3.01 20.24
N GLN A 841 8.88 -3.06 21.52
CA GLN A 841 10.28 -2.99 21.88
C GLN A 841 11.02 -4.23 21.37
N VAL A 842 12.00 -3.98 20.51
CA VAL A 842 13.01 -4.92 20.06
C VAL A 842 14.33 -4.53 20.69
N THR A 843 15.09 -5.50 21.19
CA THR A 843 16.37 -5.27 21.86
C THR A 843 17.39 -6.27 21.36
N GLY A 844 18.39 -5.77 20.64
CA GLY A 844 19.57 -6.53 20.21
C GLY A 844 20.65 -6.47 21.29
N MET A 845 21.32 -7.59 21.53
CA MET A 845 22.44 -7.66 22.46
C MET A 845 23.58 -8.47 21.89
N TRP A 846 24.78 -7.89 21.91
CA TRP A 846 26.04 -8.52 21.51
C TRP A 846 26.85 -8.87 22.76
N SER A 847 27.12 -10.16 22.96
CA SER A 847 27.88 -10.68 24.11
C SER A 847 29.16 -11.37 23.60
N PRO A 848 30.32 -10.70 23.60
CA PRO A 848 31.56 -11.29 23.08
C PRO A 848 32.16 -12.36 24.00
N ASP A 849 32.78 -13.37 23.38
CA ASP A 849 33.60 -14.35 24.09
C ASP A 849 35.03 -13.81 24.26
N LEU A 850 35.22 -13.03 25.33
CA LEU A 850 36.49 -12.38 25.62
C LEU A 850 37.48 -13.33 26.32
N ASP A 851 38.76 -13.28 25.91
CA ASP A 851 39.87 -13.92 26.62
C ASP A 851 40.24 -13.14 27.90
N VAL A 852 39.37 -13.24 28.91
CA VAL A 852 39.53 -12.58 30.23
C VAL A 852 39.27 -13.57 31.36
N ALA A 853 40.14 -13.58 32.37
CA ALA A 853 39.94 -14.43 33.55
C ALA A 853 38.79 -13.91 34.44
N PRO A 854 38.13 -14.77 35.24
CA PRO A 854 37.12 -14.33 36.19
C PRO A 854 37.62 -13.21 37.12
N GLY A 855 36.88 -12.09 37.15
CA GLY A 855 37.22 -10.91 37.95
C GLY A 855 38.29 -9.98 37.35
N GLN A 856 38.83 -10.30 36.17
CA GLN A 856 39.76 -9.44 35.44
C GLN A 856 39.01 -8.50 34.47
N LEU A 857 39.54 -7.28 34.31
CA LEU A 857 39.17 -6.35 33.24
C LEU A 857 40.35 -6.19 32.28
N LYS A 858 40.10 -6.19 30.96
CA LYS A 858 41.05 -5.82 29.90
C LYS A 858 40.42 -4.75 29.02
N ASN A 859 41.23 -3.91 28.37
CA ASN A 859 40.69 -2.85 27.51
C ASN A 859 40.44 -3.36 26.09
N TYR A 860 39.32 -2.93 25.52
CA TYR A 860 38.91 -3.21 24.16
C TYR A 860 38.40 -1.93 23.51
N ASP A 861 38.79 -1.70 22.25
CA ASP A 861 38.08 -0.79 21.36
C ASP A 861 36.90 -1.56 20.79
N ILE A 862 35.71 -0.95 20.89
CA ILE A 862 34.48 -1.56 20.38
C ILE A 862 34.06 -0.80 19.13
N PHE A 863 33.79 -1.54 18.06
CA PHE A 863 33.26 -1.02 16.81
C PHE A 863 31.90 -1.64 16.53
N VAL A 864 31.00 -0.82 16.00
CA VAL A 864 29.73 -1.28 15.45
C VAL A 864 29.77 -1.19 13.93
N HIS A 865 29.23 -2.20 13.26
CA HIS A 865 29.03 -2.13 11.83
C HIS A 865 27.74 -1.39 11.51
N LEU A 866 27.81 -0.46 10.58
CA LEU A 866 26.68 0.23 9.99
C LEU A 866 26.47 -0.33 8.58
N PRO A 867 25.29 -0.89 8.28
CA PRO A 867 25.04 -1.47 6.98
C PRO A 867 24.89 -0.40 5.90
N SER A 868 25.20 -0.76 4.65
CA SER A 868 24.94 0.09 3.48
C SER A 868 23.52 0.65 3.41
N HIS A 869 22.53 -0.11 3.90
CA HIS A 869 21.14 0.30 4.01
C HIS A 869 20.42 -0.47 5.13
N GLY A 870 19.27 0.04 5.59
CA GLY A 870 18.46 -0.57 6.67
C GLY A 870 18.76 0.01 8.06
N GLY A 871 19.68 0.99 8.16
CA GLY A 871 19.95 1.77 9.36
C GLY A 871 20.03 3.26 9.01
N GLU A 872 19.05 4.05 9.43
CA GLU A 872 19.00 5.50 9.17
C GLU A 872 18.79 6.33 10.43
N TYR A 873 18.73 5.67 11.59
CA TYR A 873 18.53 6.36 12.84
C TYR A 873 19.79 7.12 13.28
N THR A 874 19.67 8.45 13.35
CA THR A 874 20.81 9.36 13.60
C THR A 874 21.28 9.42 15.05
N THR A 875 20.51 8.89 16.00
CA THR A 875 20.83 8.95 17.44
C THR A 875 20.67 7.60 18.12
N ALA A 876 21.09 6.52 17.46
CA ALA A 876 21.02 5.16 17.98
C ALA A 876 21.83 5.03 19.28
N ARG A 877 21.16 4.59 20.36
CA ARG A 877 21.73 4.57 21.71
C ARG A 877 22.23 3.18 22.07
N TYR A 878 23.53 2.98 21.91
CA TYR A 878 24.24 1.79 22.34
C TYR A 878 24.58 1.89 23.84
N VAL A 879 24.26 0.85 24.60
CA VAL A 879 24.54 0.78 26.04
C VAL A 879 25.57 -0.31 26.29
N VAL A 880 26.76 0.08 26.74
CA VAL A 880 27.84 -0.84 27.06
C VAL A 880 27.72 -1.27 28.52
N HIS A 881 27.64 -2.56 28.76
CA HIS A 881 27.70 -3.18 30.08
C HIS A 881 29.06 -3.88 30.22
N PRO A 882 30.00 -3.35 31.02
CA PRO A 882 31.39 -3.83 31.04
C PRO A 882 31.58 -5.21 31.68
N THR A 883 30.62 -5.70 32.48
CA THR A 883 30.68 -7.00 33.16
C THR A 883 29.31 -7.67 33.28
N GLY A 884 29.30 -9.01 33.44
CA GLY A 884 28.08 -9.81 33.61
C GLY A 884 27.52 -9.84 35.04
N TYR A 885 26.26 -10.28 35.15
CA TYR A 885 25.62 -10.59 36.43
C TYR A 885 26.24 -11.85 37.05
N GLY A 886 27.02 -11.73 38.14
CA GLY A 886 27.64 -12.95 38.67
C GLY A 886 28.52 -12.95 39.92
N ASN A 887 28.67 -11.86 40.69
CA ASN A 887 29.53 -11.88 41.90
C ASN A 887 28.86 -11.37 43.20
N GLY A 888 27.52 -11.41 43.29
CA GLY A 888 26.81 -10.95 44.49
C GLY A 888 26.82 -9.42 44.70
N VAL A 889 27.32 -8.67 43.73
CA VAL A 889 27.12 -7.23 43.62
C VAL A 889 25.93 -7.02 42.67
N ALA A 890 24.88 -6.39 43.16
CA ALA A 890 23.78 -5.94 42.31
C ALA A 890 24.34 -5.00 41.24
N ASP A 891 23.88 -5.14 40.00
CA ASP A 891 24.07 -4.16 38.93
C ASP A 891 23.51 -2.82 39.42
N SER A 892 24.36 -1.99 40.05
CA SER A 892 24.03 -0.59 40.10
C SER A 892 24.08 -0.14 38.65
N HIS A 893 22.96 0.35 38.12
CA HIS A 893 22.85 0.99 36.80
C HIS A 893 23.86 2.15 36.57
N THR A 894 24.83 2.34 37.47
CA THR A 894 25.86 3.37 37.51
C THR A 894 27.06 3.08 36.62
N ASP A 895 27.30 1.82 36.22
CA ASP A 895 28.54 1.44 35.51
C ASP A 895 28.29 1.16 34.00
N SER A 896 27.05 1.27 33.55
CA SER A 896 26.69 1.22 32.13
C SER A 896 26.95 2.56 31.45
N GLU A 897 27.59 2.51 30.28
CA GLU A 897 27.94 3.71 29.51
C GLU A 897 27.14 3.77 28.22
N GLN A 898 26.68 4.97 27.85
CA GLN A 898 25.83 5.18 26.67
C GLN A 898 26.62 5.88 25.57
N CYS A 899 26.49 5.37 24.35
CA CYS A 899 27.08 5.96 23.14
C CYS A 899 25.98 6.22 22.11
N LEU A 900 25.97 7.41 21.53
CA LEU A 900 25.03 7.79 20.46
C LEU A 900 25.76 7.70 19.12
N ILE A 901 25.24 6.89 18.20
CA ILE A 901 25.79 6.68 16.86
C ILE A 901 24.75 7.10 15.82
N ASP A 902 25.22 7.78 14.78
CA ASP A 902 24.44 8.07 13.57
C ASP A 902 24.54 6.89 12.61
N GLN A 903 23.50 6.05 12.54
CA GLN A 903 23.50 4.91 11.62
C GLN A 903 23.39 5.34 10.15
N SER A 904 22.93 6.56 9.86
CA SER A 904 22.82 7.07 8.49
C SER A 904 24.17 7.46 7.85
N ALA A 905 25.25 7.48 8.65
CA ALA A 905 26.59 7.84 8.21
C ALA A 905 27.20 6.88 7.18
N ALA A 906 26.64 5.67 7.04
CA ALA A 906 27.01 4.66 6.06
C ALA A 906 26.83 5.13 4.60
N HIS A 907 25.88 6.03 4.32
CA HIS A 907 25.67 6.63 2.99
C HIS A 907 25.61 5.65 1.79
N GLY A 908 25.03 4.45 1.97
CA GLY A 908 24.97 3.44 0.91
C GLY A 908 26.18 2.51 0.85
N THR A 909 27.07 2.56 1.85
CA THR A 909 28.27 1.71 1.96
C THR A 909 28.35 1.06 3.34
N ASP A 910 28.99 -0.09 3.44
CA ASP A 910 29.24 -0.76 4.71
C ASP A 910 30.37 -0.03 5.48
N LEU A 911 30.15 0.25 6.77
CA LEU A 911 31.05 1.12 7.55
C LEU A 911 31.20 0.65 9.00
N TRP A 912 32.44 0.44 9.45
CA TRP A 912 32.75 0.26 10.86
C TRP A 912 32.93 1.61 11.57
N VAL A 913 32.22 1.80 12.69
CA VAL A 913 32.28 3.02 13.52
C VAL A 913 32.66 2.67 14.95
N SER A 914 33.65 3.37 15.50
CA SER A 914 34.05 3.19 16.89
C SER A 914 32.96 3.70 17.84
N ILE A 915 32.56 2.86 18.81
CA ILE A 915 31.73 3.29 19.94
C ILE A 915 32.57 3.68 21.17
N GLY A 916 33.89 3.44 21.12
CA GLY A 916 34.89 3.87 22.10
C GLY A 916 35.70 2.74 22.74
N ASN A 917 36.58 3.15 23.68
CA ASN A 917 37.48 2.28 24.45
C ASN A 917 36.91 1.95 25.83
N TYR A 918 36.79 0.66 26.17
CA TYR A 918 36.17 0.22 27.43
C TYR A 918 36.97 -0.90 28.10
N SER A 919 37.00 -0.88 29.44
CA SER A 919 37.53 -1.99 30.24
C SER A 919 36.44 -3.05 30.43
N LEU A 920 36.58 -4.20 29.77
CA LEU A 920 35.60 -5.28 29.74
C LEU A 920 36.08 -6.49 30.53
N GLY A 921 35.14 -7.17 31.19
CA GLY A 921 35.35 -8.44 31.89
C GLY A 921 34.37 -9.52 31.44
N LEU A 922 34.39 -10.68 32.10
CA LEU A 922 33.46 -11.78 31.78
C LEU A 922 32.00 -11.31 31.84
N GLY A 923 31.23 -11.67 30.80
CA GLY A 923 29.82 -11.32 30.65
C GLY A 923 29.55 -9.87 30.22
N ALA A 924 30.58 -9.17 29.73
CA ALA A 924 30.40 -7.91 29.02
C ALA A 924 29.39 -8.06 27.87
N ARG A 925 28.63 -7.01 27.60
CA ARG A 925 27.67 -6.96 26.48
C ARG A 925 27.40 -5.53 26.04
N VAL A 926 26.97 -5.37 24.80
CA VAL A 926 26.41 -4.11 24.28
C VAL A 926 24.94 -4.33 23.97
N GLU A 927 24.09 -3.39 24.34
CA GLU A 927 22.65 -3.41 24.07
C GLU A 927 22.27 -2.26 23.14
N LEU A 928 21.39 -2.54 22.17
CA LEU A 928 20.66 -1.55 21.39
C LEU A 928 19.17 -1.87 21.48
N ASN A 929 18.33 -0.85 21.61
CA ASN A 929 16.88 -1.02 21.48
C ASN A 929 16.28 0.10 20.63
N ASN A 930 15.11 -0.17 20.08
CA ASN A 930 14.40 0.74 19.19
C ASN A 930 13.55 1.81 19.93
N ILE A 931 13.70 1.99 21.25
CA ILE A 931 12.88 2.94 22.03
C ILE A 931 13.65 4.25 22.30
N ASP A 932 13.19 5.37 21.74
CA ASP A 932 13.77 6.70 22.00
C ASP A 932 12.78 7.73 22.54
N ALA A 933 13.26 8.61 23.42
CA ALA A 933 12.50 9.63 24.14
C ALA A 933 12.58 11.03 23.50
N ALA A 934 13.37 11.21 22.42
CA ALA A 934 13.70 12.53 21.89
C ALA A 934 13.21 12.80 20.46
N ASN A 935 12.56 11.85 19.79
CA ASN A 935 12.20 11.99 18.38
C ASN A 935 10.70 11.75 18.11
N PRO A 936 9.95 12.74 17.59
CA PRO A 936 8.56 12.56 17.15
C PRO A 936 8.44 11.88 15.76
N ALA A 937 9.54 11.54 15.08
CA ALA A 937 9.53 10.81 13.82
C ALA A 937 9.67 9.29 14.05
N SER A 938 8.56 8.66 14.44
CA SER A 938 8.44 7.24 14.83
C SER A 938 8.59 6.21 13.70
N TYR A 939 9.44 6.45 12.69
CA TYR A 939 9.53 5.61 11.48
C TYR A 939 10.92 5.62 10.80
N ALA A 940 12.01 5.86 11.54
CA ALA A 940 13.36 5.68 11.00
C ALA A 940 13.84 4.26 11.29
N ASP A 941 14.53 3.61 10.32
CA ASP A 941 15.03 2.26 10.52
C ASP A 941 16.23 2.29 11.48
N ILE A 942 16.22 1.38 12.45
CA ILE A 942 17.32 1.10 13.35
C ILE A 942 17.80 -0.33 13.10
N ALA A 943 19.07 -0.46 12.71
CA ALA A 943 19.69 -1.73 12.35
C ALA A 943 20.40 -2.36 13.55
N PHE A 944 20.38 -3.69 13.60
CA PHE A 944 21.20 -4.56 14.42
C PHE A 944 22.08 -5.40 13.49
N ASP A 945 23.37 -5.09 13.47
CA ASP A 945 24.39 -5.72 12.64
C ASP A 945 25.56 -6.20 13.54
N ALA A 946 26.72 -6.54 13.00
CA ALA A 946 27.86 -7.05 13.75
C ALA A 946 28.54 -6.01 14.65
N MET A 947 29.24 -6.51 15.68
CA MET A 947 30.14 -5.73 16.54
C MET A 947 31.51 -6.38 16.65
N ALA A 948 32.56 -5.57 16.65
CA ALA A 948 33.93 -6.02 16.83
C ALA A 948 34.50 -5.49 18.16
N PHE A 949 35.27 -6.34 18.84
CA PHE A 949 35.92 -6.06 20.12
C PHE A 949 37.42 -6.32 19.93
N ILE A 950 38.22 -5.26 19.88
CA ILE A 950 39.64 -5.33 19.53
C ILE A 950 40.49 -5.03 20.78
N PRO A 951 41.35 -5.97 21.24
CA PRO A 951 42.22 -5.72 22.40
C PRO A 951 43.16 -4.54 22.18
N THR A 952 43.27 -3.67 23.18
CA THR A 952 43.97 -2.38 23.06
C THR A 952 44.59 -1.93 24.40
N VAL A 953 45.42 -0.90 24.37
CA VAL A 953 45.94 -0.24 25.57
C VAL A 953 44.92 0.78 26.12
N PRO A 954 44.89 1.05 27.44
CA PRO A 954 43.99 2.07 27.98
C PRO A 954 44.29 3.44 27.38
N ASN A 955 43.28 4.09 26.77
CA ASN A 955 43.39 5.45 26.27
C ASN A 955 42.44 6.39 27.05
N ALA A 956 42.98 7.44 27.66
CA ALA A 956 42.27 8.27 28.64
C ALA A 956 41.27 9.29 28.03
N GLY A 957 40.99 9.24 26.72
CA GLY A 957 40.35 10.34 25.98
C GLY A 957 39.08 10.05 25.18
N THR A 958 38.59 8.81 25.08
CA THR A 958 37.71 8.44 23.94
C THR A 958 36.56 7.47 24.29
N LYS A 959 35.87 7.70 25.40
CA LYS A 959 34.54 7.09 25.61
C LYS A 959 33.51 7.90 24.83
N CYS A 960 32.76 7.24 23.93
CA CYS A 960 31.78 7.89 23.06
C CYS A 960 32.37 9.09 22.28
N GLN A 961 33.28 8.84 21.33
CA GLN A 961 33.60 9.87 20.34
C GLN A 961 32.31 10.17 19.56
N ARG A 962 31.75 11.39 19.70
CA ARG A 962 30.68 11.86 18.81
C ARG A 962 31.22 11.83 17.40
N ALA A 963 30.85 10.81 16.61
CA ALA A 963 30.99 10.88 15.17
C ALA A 963 30.26 12.14 14.71
N LEU A 964 30.98 12.97 13.95
CA LEU A 964 30.63 14.34 13.60
C LEU A 964 29.20 14.43 13.06
N LEU A 965 28.32 15.16 13.76
CA LEU A 965 27.07 15.68 13.18
C LEU A 965 27.46 16.65 12.06
N PRO A 966 27.16 16.39 10.77
CA PRO A 966 27.31 17.39 9.73
C PRO A 966 26.20 18.45 9.89
N HIS A 967 26.56 19.71 9.65
CA HIS A 967 25.63 20.83 9.53
C HIS A 967 24.69 20.72 8.33
#